data_AF-A0ABD2QQ23-F1
#
_entry.id   AF-A0ABD2QQ23-F1
#
_cell.length_a   1.000
_cell.length_b   1.000
_cell.length_c   1.000
_cell.angle_alpha   90.00
_cell.angle_beta   90.00
_cell.angle_gamma   90.00
#
_symmetry.space_group_name_H-M   'P 1'
#
loop_
_entity.id
_entity.type
_entity.pdbx_description
1 polymer ?
#
loop_
_entity_poly.entity_id
_entity_poly.type
_entity_poly.pdbx_seq_one_letter_code
_entity_poly.pdbx_strand_id
1 'polypeptide(L)'
;MHNMIREMGENVIREEYANSKIWLPEEVCDLFKGKLIKEKVESLCIPQGCYFEDDLDNYSNIFKRMQSLKILIVGDGTFSSNCAVTYLPSSLRLIDWLGYPSISLPESFEPSQLVVLCLHKSWLVELLPISKKLSNLKHLDLMDSCELRKTPTFGDMPNLETLILHGCVNLEEVHPSLGHCRLLTYLSLEGCRKLKKLPKFVCVESLETLNLLECTSLQEFPEICGDMPCLSVLSVKSPWIRSLPPSFSSLRNLELTECEVLESIPDAIQNLRYLSISGCNKLATLPNSLFESQQLEYLLICQCSGLVKLPISLGVQKKMCWLEIDGCENLKKLPSSIQMKSLKKLKIANSPKLDTFPEIDGDMHYLTSLILNSTGIREVPSSTEHLRGLEYLYLSGCEDLLSLPDSLCNLMKLQSLYLDGCKKLEKLPENIGDLQDLRILDASETAISQPPPSITKLGKLWTLRFSHEQQFQHSSSFVLNQVSGLSSLTSLDLNNHNIMSGLPEDLGSLHSLENLNVSGSNISCLPKSFKGLLHLQHLNVQFCQNLNELPGELPPNLRELFADYHLALKSSKNLVICCLKLCRLAISDYGTVSSEQVNVFLQHFLMTCIQCDFHQRAYFIISFPGVRIPKLFDYDRFINQNEISIELNPSWYTDKFMGFWISYGPTRLDAGLEATLVCKSDPERKYSLEYNYFPEYSRFEYPFTCCAYIPFETLWNASDNKEGRNPNDYYMLEVPEVYREEELCWGIRLEYEKEAMSDAKSLWCHVWNKNIFKRRKT
;
A
#
# COMPACT_ATOMS: atom_id res chain seq x y z
N MET A 1 -22.37 -16.90 -0.76
CA MET A 1 -23.61 -17.61 -0.38
C MET A 1 -24.08 -18.60 -1.46
N HIS A 2 -24.08 -18.23 -2.76
CA HIS A 2 -24.41 -19.15 -3.86
C HIS A 2 -23.50 -20.38 -3.99
N ASN A 3 -22.19 -20.25 -3.77
CA ASN A 3 -21.25 -21.38 -3.87
C ASN A 3 -21.42 -22.43 -2.75
N MET A 4 -21.80 -22.02 -1.54
CA MET A 4 -22.01 -22.94 -0.41
C MET A 4 -23.36 -23.68 -0.47
N ILE A 5 -24.40 -23.05 -1.02
CA ILE A 5 -25.70 -23.71 -1.26
C ILE A 5 -25.55 -24.75 -2.38
N ARG A 6 -24.71 -24.46 -3.38
CA ARG A 6 -24.28 -25.42 -4.40
C ARG A 6 -23.55 -26.60 -3.77
N GLU A 7 -22.47 -26.39 -3.03
CA GLU A 7 -21.72 -27.48 -2.35
C GLU A 7 -22.57 -28.29 -1.35
N MET A 8 -23.52 -27.68 -0.63
CA MET A 8 -24.43 -28.41 0.27
C MET A 8 -25.45 -29.26 -0.50
N GLY A 9 -26.00 -28.75 -1.60
CA GLY A 9 -26.89 -29.52 -2.47
C GLY A 9 -26.19 -30.68 -3.18
N GLU A 10 -24.89 -30.54 -3.44
CA GLU A 10 -24.05 -31.55 -4.07
C GLU A 10 -23.73 -32.72 -3.15
N ASN A 11 -23.65 -32.49 -1.84
CA ASN A 11 -23.36 -33.53 -0.86
C ASN A 11 -24.60 -34.31 -0.40
N VAL A 12 -25.77 -33.68 -0.33
CA VAL A 12 -27.02 -34.34 0.14
C VAL A 12 -27.59 -35.33 -0.88
N ILE A 13 -27.30 -35.18 -2.18
CA ILE A 13 -27.84 -36.07 -3.24
C ILE A 13 -26.87 -37.24 -3.56
N ARG A 14 -25.67 -37.28 -2.98
CA ARG A 14 -24.65 -38.31 -3.27
C ARG A 14 -24.99 -39.70 -2.72
N GLU A 15 -25.84 -39.81 -1.69
CA GLU A 15 -26.15 -41.11 -1.07
C GLU A 15 -27.20 -41.95 -1.81
N GLU A 16 -28.00 -41.38 -2.73
CA GLU A 16 -29.10 -42.12 -3.40
C GLU A 16 -28.84 -42.57 -4.85
N TYR A 17 -27.82 -42.05 -5.55
CA TYR A 17 -27.64 -42.30 -7.00
C TYR A 17 -26.18 -42.50 -7.44
N ALA A 18 -25.54 -43.58 -7.01
CA ALA A 18 -24.11 -43.87 -7.22
C ALA A 18 -23.65 -44.10 -8.70
N ASN A 19 -24.46 -43.81 -9.72
CA ASN A 19 -24.08 -43.98 -11.13
C ASN A 19 -24.69 -42.95 -12.12
N SER A 20 -25.53 -42.02 -11.66
CA SER A 20 -26.15 -41.01 -12.54
C SER A 20 -25.47 -39.64 -12.48
N LYS A 21 -24.58 -39.42 -11.51
CA LYS A 21 -23.78 -38.20 -11.35
C LYS A 21 -22.29 -38.57 -11.30
N ILE A 22 -21.49 -38.03 -12.21
CA ILE A 22 -20.05 -38.32 -12.33
C ILE A 22 -19.24 -37.05 -12.16
N TRP A 23 -18.61 -36.88 -11.01
CA TRP A 23 -18.05 -35.60 -10.57
C TRP A 23 -16.63 -35.71 -10.01
N LEU A 24 -16.20 -36.92 -9.63
CA LEU A 24 -14.83 -37.15 -9.17
C LEU A 24 -13.89 -37.35 -10.37
N PRO A 25 -12.66 -36.82 -10.35
CA PRO A 25 -11.69 -36.99 -11.44
C PRO A 25 -11.47 -38.45 -11.86
N GLU A 26 -11.46 -39.37 -10.89
CA GLU A 26 -11.27 -40.81 -11.10
C GLU A 26 -12.43 -41.43 -11.87
N GLU A 27 -13.68 -41.08 -11.50
CA GLU A 27 -14.89 -41.54 -12.18
C GLU A 27 -14.99 -40.97 -13.60
N VAL A 28 -14.59 -39.71 -13.81
CA VAL A 28 -14.50 -39.10 -15.14
C VAL A 28 -13.47 -39.86 -15.99
N CYS A 29 -12.29 -40.16 -15.46
CA CYS A 29 -11.29 -40.96 -16.17
C CYS A 29 -11.82 -42.35 -16.54
N ASP A 30 -12.51 -43.03 -15.61
CA ASP A 30 -13.09 -44.34 -15.86
C ASP A 30 -14.25 -44.30 -16.87
N LEU A 31 -15.04 -43.22 -16.87
CA LEU A 31 -16.08 -42.96 -17.87
C LEU A 31 -15.47 -42.82 -19.27
N PHE A 32 -14.39 -42.06 -19.39
CA PHE A 32 -13.72 -41.80 -20.66
C PHE A 32 -13.00 -43.07 -21.16
N LYS A 33 -12.40 -43.86 -20.26
CA LYS A 33 -11.82 -45.19 -20.54
C LYS A 33 -12.85 -46.29 -20.83
N GLY A 34 -14.15 -45.99 -20.70
CA GLY A 34 -15.24 -46.91 -21.06
C GLY A 34 -15.62 -47.94 -20.00
N LYS A 35 -15.22 -47.74 -18.73
CA LYS A 35 -15.52 -48.67 -17.62
C LYS A 35 -16.91 -48.47 -17.00
N LEU A 36 -17.58 -47.35 -17.28
CA LEU A 36 -18.89 -46.99 -16.71
C LEU A 36 -20.03 -47.04 -17.75
N ILE A 37 -21.26 -47.28 -17.29
CA ILE A 37 -22.48 -47.32 -18.13
C ILE A 37 -22.89 -45.89 -18.50
N LYS A 38 -22.62 -45.49 -19.75
CA LYS A 38 -22.78 -44.11 -20.24
C LYS A 38 -24.24 -43.66 -20.43
N GLU A 39 -25.17 -44.59 -20.58
CA GLU A 39 -26.58 -44.31 -20.92
C GLU A 39 -27.41 -43.73 -19.75
N LYS A 40 -26.99 -43.97 -18.50
CA LYS A 40 -27.68 -43.52 -17.28
C LYS A 40 -27.12 -42.23 -16.67
N VAL A 41 -26.07 -41.66 -17.28
CA VAL A 41 -25.41 -40.46 -16.76
C VAL A 41 -26.29 -39.25 -17.02
N GLU A 42 -26.77 -38.61 -15.96
CA GLU A 42 -27.60 -37.40 -16.02
C GLU A 42 -26.82 -36.12 -15.70
N SER A 43 -25.69 -36.22 -14.99
CA SER A 43 -24.83 -35.09 -14.67
C SER A 43 -23.35 -35.47 -14.76
N LEU A 44 -22.58 -34.64 -15.46
CA LEU A 44 -21.14 -34.80 -15.65
C LEU A 44 -20.45 -33.49 -15.26
N CYS A 45 -19.48 -33.57 -14.34
CA CYS A 45 -18.61 -32.46 -13.98
C CYS A 45 -17.16 -32.89 -14.20
N ILE A 46 -16.44 -32.17 -15.06
CA ILE A 46 -15.03 -32.40 -15.35
C ILE A 46 -14.24 -31.26 -14.69
N PRO A 47 -13.53 -31.50 -13.59
CA PRO A 47 -12.82 -30.46 -12.86
C PRO A 47 -11.60 -29.94 -13.64
N GLN A 48 -11.19 -28.72 -13.32
CA GLN A 48 -10.02 -28.05 -13.90
C GLN A 48 -8.75 -28.89 -13.71
N GLY A 49 -7.92 -28.98 -14.76
CA GLY A 49 -6.64 -29.71 -14.72
C GLY A 49 -6.73 -31.23 -14.99
N CYS A 50 -7.92 -31.74 -15.36
CA CYS A 50 -8.02 -33.09 -15.96
C CYS A 50 -7.54 -33.05 -17.41
N TYR A 51 -6.33 -33.55 -17.67
CA TYR A 51 -5.79 -33.71 -19.02
C TYR A 51 -6.05 -35.11 -19.55
N PHE A 52 -6.65 -35.19 -20.74
CA PHE A 52 -6.76 -36.43 -21.49
C PHE A 52 -5.73 -36.41 -22.62
N GLU A 53 -4.99 -37.50 -22.81
CA GLU A 53 -3.98 -37.63 -23.88
C GLU A 53 -4.61 -37.40 -25.27
N ASP A 54 -3.86 -36.75 -26.16
CA ASP A 54 -4.27 -36.28 -27.50
C ASP A 54 -4.78 -37.37 -28.47
N ASP A 55 -4.76 -38.65 -28.08
CA ASP A 55 -5.17 -39.79 -28.92
C ASP A 55 -6.70 -40.01 -29.01
N LEU A 56 -7.52 -39.14 -28.40
CA LEU A 56 -8.98 -39.19 -28.48
C LEU A 56 -9.52 -38.06 -29.38
N ASP A 57 -9.31 -38.20 -30.69
CA ASP A 57 -9.79 -37.32 -31.78
C ASP A 57 -11.32 -37.07 -31.83
N ASN A 58 -12.12 -37.53 -30.84
CA ASN A 58 -13.57 -37.39 -30.93
C ASN A 58 -14.32 -37.46 -29.59
N TYR A 59 -14.10 -36.50 -28.68
CA TYR A 59 -14.94 -36.32 -27.47
C TYR A 59 -16.44 -36.23 -27.78
N SER A 60 -16.80 -35.74 -28.97
CA SER A 60 -18.19 -35.72 -29.47
C SER A 60 -18.82 -37.13 -29.51
N ASN A 61 -18.03 -38.19 -29.73
CA ASN A 61 -18.53 -39.57 -29.67
C ASN A 61 -18.83 -40.06 -28.25
N ILE A 62 -18.19 -39.49 -27.23
CA ILE A 62 -18.49 -39.77 -25.82
C ILE A 62 -19.86 -39.20 -25.49
N PHE A 63 -20.09 -37.93 -25.85
CA PHE A 63 -21.38 -37.26 -25.65
C PHE A 63 -22.52 -37.94 -26.42
N LYS A 64 -22.29 -38.46 -27.64
CA LYS A 64 -23.30 -39.25 -28.39
C LYS A 64 -23.87 -40.44 -27.61
N ARG A 65 -23.11 -41.02 -26.69
CA ARG A 65 -23.53 -42.17 -25.87
C ARG A 65 -24.24 -41.76 -24.57
N MET A 66 -24.27 -40.47 -24.25
CA MET A 66 -24.84 -39.92 -23.01
C MET A 66 -26.17 -39.19 -23.29
N GLN A 67 -27.15 -39.92 -23.81
CA GLN A 67 -28.43 -39.34 -24.25
C GLN A 67 -29.34 -38.85 -23.11
N SER A 68 -29.04 -39.21 -21.86
CA SER A 68 -29.80 -38.78 -20.68
C SER A 68 -29.15 -37.60 -19.95
N LEU A 69 -28.05 -37.05 -20.48
CA LEU A 69 -27.26 -36.00 -19.83
C LEU A 69 -28.04 -34.68 -19.75
N LYS A 70 -28.23 -34.16 -18.54
CA LYS A 70 -28.95 -32.91 -18.25
C LYS A 70 -28.03 -31.78 -17.81
N ILE A 71 -26.93 -32.10 -17.13
CA ILE A 71 -25.97 -31.12 -16.59
C ILE A 71 -24.58 -31.47 -17.09
N LEU A 72 -23.91 -30.51 -17.73
CA LEU A 72 -22.53 -30.61 -18.16
C LEU A 72 -21.74 -29.44 -17.61
N ILE A 73 -20.73 -29.72 -16.80
CA ILE A 73 -19.77 -28.73 -16.27
C ILE A 73 -18.37 -29.14 -16.71
N VAL A 74 -17.62 -28.23 -17.33
CA VAL A 74 -16.26 -28.47 -17.83
C VAL A 74 -15.33 -27.35 -17.40
N GLY A 75 -14.28 -27.71 -16.66
CA GLY A 75 -13.23 -26.80 -16.21
C GLY A 75 -12.21 -26.44 -17.31
N ASP A 76 -11.44 -25.39 -17.06
CA ASP A 76 -10.43 -24.88 -17.98
C ASP A 76 -9.35 -25.93 -18.31
N GLY A 77 -8.83 -25.87 -19.53
CA GLY A 77 -7.74 -26.73 -20.01
C GLY A 77 -8.09 -28.21 -20.15
N THR A 78 -9.36 -28.61 -19.96
CA THR A 78 -9.82 -30.00 -20.09
C THR A 78 -9.70 -30.53 -21.52
N PHE A 79 -10.00 -29.69 -22.50
CA PHE A 79 -9.97 -30.02 -23.92
C PHE A 79 -8.93 -29.15 -24.63
N SER A 80 -8.18 -29.75 -25.55
CA SER A 80 -7.22 -29.00 -26.36
C SER A 80 -7.95 -28.02 -27.27
N SER A 81 -7.33 -26.87 -27.51
CA SER A 81 -7.85 -25.80 -28.37
C SER A 81 -8.12 -26.23 -29.81
N ASN A 82 -7.49 -27.32 -30.27
CA ASN A 82 -7.66 -27.85 -31.62
C ASN A 82 -8.86 -28.81 -31.74
N CYS A 83 -9.55 -29.12 -30.64
CA CYS A 83 -10.62 -30.12 -30.64
C CYS A 83 -11.99 -29.48 -30.95
N ALA A 84 -12.55 -29.78 -32.12
CA ALA A 84 -13.89 -29.32 -32.49
C ALA A 84 -14.98 -30.19 -31.85
N VAL A 85 -15.90 -29.55 -31.12
CA VAL A 85 -17.10 -30.18 -30.57
C VAL A 85 -18.17 -30.20 -31.67
N THR A 86 -18.49 -31.38 -32.17
CA THR A 86 -19.44 -31.60 -33.29
C THR A 86 -20.78 -32.17 -32.84
N TYR A 87 -20.92 -32.53 -31.56
CA TYR A 87 -22.17 -33.07 -31.01
C TYR A 87 -22.35 -32.74 -29.53
N LEU A 88 -23.57 -32.37 -29.15
CA LEU A 88 -24.04 -32.24 -27.77
C LEU A 88 -25.42 -32.91 -27.61
N PRO A 89 -25.73 -33.57 -26.46
CA PRO A 89 -27.02 -34.22 -26.24
C PRO A 89 -28.17 -33.21 -26.06
N SER A 90 -29.26 -33.38 -26.80
CA SER A 90 -30.44 -32.48 -26.74
C SER A 90 -31.21 -32.54 -25.40
N SER A 91 -30.88 -33.48 -24.51
CA SER A 91 -31.42 -33.59 -23.15
C SER A 91 -30.86 -32.55 -22.17
N LEU A 92 -29.80 -31.84 -22.57
CA LEU A 92 -29.10 -30.87 -21.73
C LEU A 92 -30.01 -29.71 -21.30
N ARG A 93 -29.91 -29.38 -20.01
CA ARG A 93 -30.60 -28.27 -19.34
C ARG A 93 -29.63 -27.21 -18.83
N LEU A 94 -28.42 -27.62 -18.45
CA LEU A 94 -27.36 -26.74 -18.01
C LEU A 94 -26.04 -27.13 -18.69
N ILE A 95 -25.38 -26.15 -19.27
CA ILE A 95 -24.01 -26.25 -19.78
C ILE A 95 -23.22 -25.13 -19.12
N ASP A 96 -22.12 -25.48 -18.46
CA ASP A 96 -21.13 -24.56 -17.92
C ASP A 96 -19.75 -25.01 -18.41
N TRP A 97 -19.16 -24.28 -19.34
CA TRP A 97 -17.98 -24.73 -20.06
C TRP A 97 -16.96 -23.61 -20.20
N LEU A 98 -15.93 -23.66 -19.36
CA LEU A 98 -14.82 -22.73 -19.38
C LEU A 98 -13.84 -23.10 -20.50
N GLY A 99 -13.54 -22.16 -21.39
CA GLY A 99 -12.63 -22.38 -22.52
C GLY A 99 -13.25 -23.21 -23.65
N TYR A 100 -14.56 -23.05 -23.94
CA TYR A 100 -15.22 -23.80 -25.01
C TYR A 100 -14.48 -23.61 -26.36
N PRO A 101 -13.99 -24.71 -27.00
CA PRO A 101 -12.97 -24.62 -28.05
C PRO A 101 -13.53 -24.36 -29.45
N SER A 102 -14.85 -24.48 -29.65
CA SER A 102 -15.47 -24.37 -30.98
C SER A 102 -16.00 -22.97 -31.25
N ILE A 103 -15.99 -22.58 -32.53
CA ILE A 103 -16.44 -21.26 -32.99
C ILE A 103 -17.96 -21.05 -32.89
N SER A 104 -18.72 -22.13 -32.75
CA SER A 104 -20.17 -22.13 -32.54
C SER A 104 -20.64 -23.42 -31.85
N LEU A 105 -21.89 -23.45 -31.39
CA LEU A 105 -22.52 -24.69 -30.93
C LEU A 105 -22.82 -25.62 -32.13
N PRO A 106 -22.84 -26.96 -31.94
CA PRO A 106 -23.02 -27.89 -33.04
C PRO A 106 -24.35 -27.70 -33.77
N GLU A 107 -24.33 -27.74 -35.11
CA GLU A 107 -25.56 -27.65 -35.94
C GLU A 107 -26.60 -28.71 -35.59
N SER A 108 -26.16 -29.89 -35.14
CA SER A 108 -27.04 -31.01 -34.75
C SER A 108 -27.69 -30.85 -33.38
N PHE A 109 -27.23 -29.89 -32.56
CA PHE A 109 -27.72 -29.71 -31.20
C PHE A 109 -29.12 -29.08 -31.19
N GLU A 110 -30.07 -29.70 -30.49
CA GLU A 110 -31.44 -29.19 -30.32
C GLU A 110 -31.64 -28.66 -28.89
N PRO A 111 -31.44 -27.36 -28.64
CA PRO A 111 -31.35 -26.81 -27.28
C PRO A 111 -32.72 -26.53 -26.63
N SER A 112 -33.78 -27.25 -27.03
CA SER A 112 -35.15 -26.98 -26.59
C SER A 112 -35.36 -27.10 -25.07
N GLN A 113 -34.55 -27.90 -24.39
CA GLN A 113 -34.59 -28.12 -22.93
C GLN A 113 -33.59 -27.26 -22.16
N LEU A 114 -32.75 -26.49 -22.85
CA LEU A 114 -31.66 -25.74 -22.24
C LEU A 114 -32.21 -24.55 -21.44
N VAL A 115 -31.77 -24.43 -20.19
CA VAL A 115 -32.18 -23.38 -19.24
C VAL A 115 -31.02 -22.43 -18.92
N VAL A 116 -29.82 -22.99 -18.78
CA VAL A 116 -28.59 -22.26 -18.45
C VAL A 116 -27.51 -22.61 -19.46
N LEU A 117 -26.87 -21.60 -20.03
CA LEU A 117 -25.74 -21.75 -20.93
C LEU A 117 -24.64 -20.78 -20.52
N CYS A 118 -23.54 -21.30 -20.01
CA CYS A 118 -22.34 -20.54 -19.66
C CYS A 118 -21.16 -21.07 -20.49
N LEU A 119 -20.59 -20.22 -21.34
CA LEU A 119 -19.46 -20.54 -22.22
C LEU A 119 -18.38 -19.48 -22.03
N HIS A 120 -17.75 -19.46 -20.86
CA HIS A 120 -16.74 -18.46 -20.50
C HIS A 120 -15.45 -18.65 -21.29
N LYS A 121 -14.73 -17.57 -21.60
CA LYS A 121 -13.44 -17.57 -22.31
C LYS A 121 -13.47 -18.38 -23.62
N SER A 122 -14.63 -18.42 -24.27
CA SER A 122 -14.84 -19.25 -25.45
C SER A 122 -14.24 -18.64 -26.71
N TRP A 123 -14.06 -19.49 -27.72
CA TRP A 123 -13.64 -19.06 -29.06
C TRP A 123 -14.84 -18.78 -29.99
N LEU A 124 -16.02 -18.55 -29.40
CA LEU A 124 -17.25 -18.35 -30.15
C LEU A 124 -17.16 -17.09 -31.01
N VAL A 125 -17.41 -17.25 -32.29
CA VAL A 125 -17.66 -16.16 -33.24
C VAL A 125 -19.16 -15.88 -33.35
N GLU A 126 -19.96 -16.94 -33.29
CA GLU A 126 -21.42 -16.92 -33.27
C GLU A 126 -21.97 -18.02 -32.34
N LEU A 127 -23.12 -17.79 -31.70
CA LEU A 127 -23.66 -18.77 -30.76
C LEU A 127 -24.22 -20.01 -31.48
N LEU A 128 -25.04 -19.79 -32.52
CA LEU A 128 -25.68 -20.83 -33.32
C LEU A 128 -25.55 -20.48 -34.81
N PRO A 129 -25.06 -21.41 -35.64
CA PRO A 129 -24.92 -21.20 -37.10
C PRO A 129 -26.27 -21.16 -37.84
N ILE A 130 -27.31 -21.76 -37.26
CA ILE A 130 -28.69 -21.75 -37.77
C ILE A 130 -29.60 -21.31 -36.63
N SER A 131 -30.52 -20.37 -36.89
CA SER A 131 -31.50 -19.91 -35.89
C SER A 131 -32.34 -21.09 -35.39
N LYS A 132 -32.26 -21.36 -34.09
CA LYS A 132 -33.04 -22.37 -33.37
C LYS A 132 -33.65 -21.75 -32.13
N LYS A 133 -34.88 -22.15 -31.80
CA LYS A 133 -35.58 -21.64 -30.61
C LYS A 133 -34.98 -22.21 -29.32
N LEU A 134 -34.50 -21.32 -28.47
CA LEU A 134 -34.01 -21.55 -27.11
C LEU A 134 -35.12 -21.23 -26.10
N SER A 135 -36.26 -21.92 -26.23
CA SER A 135 -37.51 -21.52 -25.57
C SER A 135 -37.49 -21.55 -24.04
N ASN A 136 -36.61 -22.36 -23.43
CA ASN A 136 -36.50 -22.49 -21.98
C ASN A 136 -35.30 -21.73 -21.38
N LEU A 137 -34.47 -21.09 -22.22
CA LEU A 137 -33.23 -20.47 -21.78
C LEU A 137 -33.54 -19.23 -20.94
N LYS A 138 -33.03 -19.21 -19.71
CA LYS A 138 -33.16 -18.12 -18.73
C LYS A 138 -31.85 -17.40 -18.48
N HIS A 139 -30.73 -18.09 -18.59
CA HIS A 139 -29.40 -17.55 -18.28
C HIS A 139 -28.44 -17.83 -19.44
N LEU A 140 -27.84 -16.77 -19.97
CA LEU A 140 -26.81 -16.83 -20.99
C LEU A 140 -25.58 -16.03 -20.52
N ASP A 141 -24.47 -16.73 -20.33
CA ASP A 141 -23.18 -16.15 -19.95
C ASP A 141 -22.12 -16.51 -20.98
N LEU A 142 -21.58 -15.49 -21.64
CA LEU A 142 -20.52 -15.62 -22.64
C LEU A 142 -19.30 -14.77 -22.25
N MET A 143 -19.07 -14.57 -20.94
CA MET A 143 -17.96 -13.75 -20.44
C MET A 143 -16.62 -14.12 -21.09
N ASP A 144 -15.80 -13.10 -21.36
CA ASP A 144 -14.46 -13.19 -21.97
C ASP A 144 -14.44 -13.92 -23.33
N SER A 145 -15.57 -13.98 -24.04
CA SER A 145 -15.62 -14.52 -25.41
C SER A 145 -15.09 -13.50 -26.41
N CYS A 146 -13.76 -13.38 -26.46
CA CYS A 146 -13.05 -12.33 -27.20
C CYS A 146 -13.29 -12.34 -28.71
N GLU A 147 -13.69 -13.46 -29.30
CA GLU A 147 -13.94 -13.57 -30.75
C GLU A 147 -15.38 -13.19 -31.15
N LEU A 148 -16.27 -12.99 -30.17
CA LEU A 148 -17.67 -12.68 -30.41
C LEU A 148 -17.81 -11.24 -30.94
N ARG A 149 -18.26 -11.10 -32.20
CA ARG A 149 -18.43 -9.79 -32.86
C ARG A 149 -19.86 -9.26 -32.81
N LYS A 150 -20.83 -10.16 -32.79
CA LYS A 150 -22.27 -9.86 -32.75
C LYS A 150 -22.99 -10.83 -31.83
N THR A 151 -24.02 -10.36 -31.15
CA THR A 151 -24.87 -11.25 -30.35
C THR A 151 -25.86 -12.04 -31.23
N PRO A 152 -26.35 -13.21 -30.77
CA PRO A 152 -27.47 -13.90 -31.41
C PRO A 152 -28.76 -13.08 -31.40
N THR A 153 -29.76 -13.54 -32.16
CA THR A 153 -31.12 -13.00 -32.04
C THR A 153 -31.77 -13.49 -30.74
N PHE A 154 -32.18 -12.54 -29.91
CA PHE A 154 -32.92 -12.77 -28.67
C PHE A 154 -34.40 -13.10 -28.88
N GLY A 155 -34.93 -12.98 -30.10
CA GLY A 155 -36.28 -13.43 -30.43
C GLY A 155 -36.48 -14.95 -30.26
N ASP A 156 -35.38 -15.71 -30.34
CA ASP A 156 -35.36 -17.16 -30.11
C ASP A 156 -35.29 -17.54 -28.61
N MET A 157 -35.08 -16.57 -27.72
CA MET A 157 -34.88 -16.73 -26.27
C MET A 157 -35.92 -15.92 -25.47
N PRO A 158 -37.23 -16.24 -25.57
CA PRO A 158 -38.30 -15.42 -24.98
C PRO A 158 -38.29 -15.37 -23.44
N ASN A 159 -37.65 -16.35 -22.78
CA ASN A 159 -37.60 -16.50 -21.33
C ASN A 159 -36.30 -16.02 -20.69
N LEU A 160 -35.46 -15.28 -21.44
CA LEU A 160 -34.16 -14.83 -20.97
C LEU A 160 -34.31 -13.82 -19.82
N GLU A 161 -33.71 -14.15 -18.67
CA GLU A 161 -33.70 -13.36 -17.44
C GLU A 161 -32.33 -12.73 -17.19
N THR A 162 -31.24 -13.38 -17.60
CA THR A 162 -29.87 -12.91 -17.36
C THR A 162 -29.02 -13.04 -18.62
N LEU A 163 -28.33 -11.95 -18.98
CA LEU A 163 -27.36 -11.90 -20.06
C LEU A 163 -26.03 -11.31 -19.57
N ILE A 164 -24.96 -12.09 -19.66
CA ILE A 164 -23.61 -11.69 -19.27
C ILE A 164 -22.70 -11.77 -20.50
N LEU A 165 -22.13 -10.62 -20.88
CA LEU A 165 -21.22 -10.45 -22.02
C LEU A 165 -19.94 -9.72 -21.58
N HIS A 166 -19.62 -9.77 -20.28
CA HIS A 166 -18.43 -9.13 -19.72
C HIS A 166 -17.17 -9.56 -20.49
N GLY A 167 -16.28 -8.64 -20.84
CA GLY A 167 -14.98 -8.95 -21.43
C GLY A 167 -15.03 -9.37 -22.91
N CYS A 168 -16.19 -9.27 -23.57
CA CYS A 168 -16.31 -9.48 -25.01
C CYS A 168 -15.70 -8.28 -25.78
N VAL A 169 -14.37 -8.16 -25.77
CA VAL A 169 -13.64 -6.97 -26.24
C VAL A 169 -13.86 -6.64 -27.72
N ASN A 170 -14.19 -7.63 -28.56
CA ASN A 170 -14.46 -7.44 -29.99
C ASN A 170 -15.94 -7.32 -30.34
N LEU A 171 -16.84 -7.30 -29.36
CA LEU A 171 -18.27 -7.14 -29.61
C LEU A 171 -18.55 -5.73 -30.15
N GLU A 172 -19.07 -5.64 -31.37
CA GLU A 172 -19.32 -4.35 -32.05
C GLU A 172 -20.79 -3.93 -31.99
N GLU A 173 -21.71 -4.91 -32.03
CA GLU A 173 -23.15 -4.70 -32.11
C GLU A 173 -23.90 -5.73 -31.27
N VAL A 174 -24.92 -5.25 -30.55
CA VAL A 174 -25.90 -6.09 -29.87
C VAL A 174 -27.19 -6.10 -30.68
N HIS A 175 -27.71 -7.30 -30.95
CA HIS A 175 -28.85 -7.50 -31.84
C HIS A 175 -30.11 -6.73 -31.38
N PRO A 176 -30.84 -6.04 -32.28
CA PRO A 176 -32.00 -5.20 -31.94
C PRO A 176 -33.12 -5.88 -31.14
N SER A 177 -33.26 -7.20 -31.25
CA SER A 177 -34.27 -7.96 -30.50
C SER A 177 -34.06 -7.91 -28.98
N LEU A 178 -32.86 -7.54 -28.48
CA LEU A 178 -32.62 -7.38 -27.03
C LEU A 178 -33.61 -6.38 -26.42
N GLY A 179 -33.95 -5.33 -27.17
CA GLY A 179 -34.91 -4.30 -26.75
C GLY A 179 -36.33 -4.80 -26.45
N HIS A 180 -36.65 -6.05 -26.79
CA HIS A 180 -37.96 -6.67 -26.57
C HIS A 180 -37.94 -7.78 -25.49
N CYS A 181 -36.82 -7.96 -24.77
CA CYS A 181 -36.68 -9.00 -23.75
C CYS A 181 -37.38 -8.59 -22.44
N ARG A 182 -38.66 -8.97 -22.30
CA ARG A 182 -39.51 -8.54 -21.17
C ARG A 182 -39.12 -9.11 -19.82
N LEU A 183 -38.47 -10.27 -19.78
CA LEU A 183 -38.11 -10.97 -18.55
C LEU A 183 -36.65 -10.71 -18.13
N LEU A 184 -35.88 -9.95 -18.92
CA LEU A 184 -34.49 -9.66 -18.64
C LEU A 184 -34.37 -8.80 -17.38
N THR A 185 -33.76 -9.31 -16.32
CA THR A 185 -33.52 -8.64 -15.04
C THR A 185 -32.07 -8.18 -14.89
N TYR A 186 -31.12 -8.87 -15.52
CA TYR A 186 -29.69 -8.54 -15.44
C TYR A 186 -29.03 -8.52 -16.82
N LEU A 187 -28.38 -7.39 -17.13
CA LEU A 187 -27.59 -7.21 -18.34
C LEU A 187 -26.22 -6.64 -17.97
N SER A 188 -25.15 -7.39 -18.24
CA SER A 188 -23.77 -6.89 -18.16
C SER A 188 -23.07 -6.97 -19.50
N LEU A 189 -22.56 -5.83 -19.94
CA LEU A 189 -21.71 -5.66 -21.12
C LEU A 189 -20.34 -5.09 -20.71
N GLU A 190 -19.95 -5.28 -19.45
CA GLU A 190 -18.71 -4.76 -18.92
C GLU A 190 -17.51 -5.13 -19.83
N GLY A 191 -16.57 -4.23 -20.07
CA GLY A 191 -15.38 -4.55 -20.87
C GLY A 191 -15.63 -4.76 -22.37
N CYS A 192 -16.84 -4.50 -22.89
CA CYS A 192 -17.14 -4.54 -24.33
C CYS A 192 -16.57 -3.30 -25.05
N ARG A 193 -15.23 -3.22 -25.15
CA ARG A 193 -14.50 -2.01 -25.56
C ARG A 193 -14.77 -1.55 -26.99
N LYS A 194 -15.19 -2.42 -27.91
CA LYS A 194 -15.55 -2.07 -29.30
C LYS A 194 -17.04 -1.82 -29.52
N LEU A 195 -17.88 -1.97 -28.49
CA LEU A 195 -19.32 -1.80 -28.62
C LEU A 195 -19.64 -0.33 -28.89
N LYS A 196 -20.20 -0.03 -30.06
CA LYS A 196 -20.46 1.37 -30.48
C LYS A 196 -21.85 1.86 -30.12
N LYS A 197 -22.84 0.96 -30.18
CA LYS A 197 -24.26 1.28 -30.02
C LYS A 197 -24.99 0.15 -29.31
N LEU A 198 -25.98 0.54 -28.51
CA LEU A 198 -26.97 -0.37 -27.96
C LEU A 198 -28.30 -0.24 -28.70
N PRO A 199 -29.08 -1.33 -28.79
CA PRO A 199 -30.38 -1.27 -29.42
C PRO A 199 -31.36 -0.46 -28.55
N LYS A 200 -32.40 0.05 -29.19
CA LYS A 200 -33.49 0.74 -28.51
C LYS A 200 -34.19 -0.18 -27.52
N PHE A 201 -34.45 0.31 -26.32
CA PHE A 201 -35.11 -0.43 -25.25
C PHE A 201 -36.61 -0.16 -25.29
N VAL A 202 -37.38 -1.14 -25.80
CA VAL A 202 -38.83 -1.00 -26.09
C VAL A 202 -39.70 -1.65 -25.01
N CYS A 203 -39.37 -2.86 -24.54
CA CYS A 203 -40.16 -3.61 -23.55
C CYS A 203 -39.32 -4.23 -22.43
N VAL A 204 -38.13 -3.70 -22.11
CA VAL A 204 -37.23 -4.19 -21.04
C VAL A 204 -37.63 -3.66 -19.66
N GLU A 205 -38.90 -3.83 -19.29
CA GLU A 205 -39.49 -3.26 -18.07
C GLU A 205 -38.99 -3.94 -16.78
N SER A 206 -38.57 -5.21 -16.86
CA SER A 206 -38.11 -6.01 -15.71
C SER A 206 -36.62 -5.81 -15.38
N LEU A 207 -35.88 -5.01 -16.15
CA LEU A 207 -34.43 -4.90 -15.98
C LEU A 207 -34.11 -4.22 -14.64
N GLU A 208 -33.38 -4.92 -13.78
CA GLU A 208 -32.99 -4.45 -12.45
C GLU A 208 -31.56 -3.90 -12.43
N THR A 209 -30.66 -4.51 -13.21
CA THR A 209 -29.24 -4.14 -13.30
C THR A 209 -28.80 -3.99 -14.75
N LEU A 210 -28.20 -2.83 -15.05
CA LEU A 210 -27.54 -2.55 -16.32
C LEU A 210 -26.08 -2.13 -16.06
N ASN A 211 -25.13 -2.98 -16.44
CA ASN A 211 -23.70 -2.72 -16.31
C ASN A 211 -23.06 -2.47 -17.69
N LEU A 212 -22.61 -1.24 -17.90
CA LEU A 212 -21.91 -0.74 -19.08
C LEU A 212 -20.52 -0.19 -18.71
N LEU A 213 -19.89 -0.75 -17.66
CA LEU A 213 -18.52 -0.39 -17.31
C LEU A 213 -17.54 -0.82 -18.41
N GLU A 214 -16.43 -0.11 -18.55
CA GLU A 214 -15.43 -0.29 -19.60
C GLU A 214 -15.97 -0.36 -21.07
N CYS A 215 -17.15 0.17 -21.35
CA CYS A 215 -17.71 0.30 -22.70
C CYS A 215 -17.18 1.57 -23.41
N THR A 216 -15.87 1.66 -23.56
CA THR A 216 -15.17 2.91 -23.94
C THR A 216 -15.49 3.44 -25.35
N SER A 217 -16.04 2.62 -26.25
CA SER A 217 -16.47 3.04 -27.59
C SER A 217 -17.96 3.38 -27.70
N LEU A 218 -18.74 3.24 -26.62
CA LEU A 218 -20.19 3.41 -26.67
C LEU A 218 -20.54 4.90 -26.85
N GLN A 219 -21.06 5.25 -28.02
CA GLN A 219 -21.20 6.65 -28.45
C GLN A 219 -22.40 7.36 -27.83
N GLU A 220 -23.47 6.62 -27.53
CA GLU A 220 -24.73 7.14 -27.01
C GLU A 220 -25.38 6.14 -26.05
N PHE A 221 -26.13 6.65 -25.08
CA PHE A 221 -26.98 5.81 -24.24
C PHE A 221 -28.20 5.34 -25.06
N PRO A 222 -28.68 4.09 -24.90
CA PRO A 222 -29.82 3.59 -25.66
C PRO A 222 -31.08 4.43 -25.43
N GLU A 223 -31.85 4.67 -26.50
CA GLU A 223 -33.17 5.28 -26.38
C GLU A 223 -34.10 4.34 -25.60
N ILE A 224 -34.77 4.88 -24.58
CA ILE A 224 -35.73 4.17 -23.74
C ILE A 224 -37.14 4.59 -24.13
N CYS A 225 -38.01 3.64 -24.48
CA CYS A 225 -39.44 3.88 -24.62
C CYS A 225 -40.16 3.61 -23.29
N GLY A 226 -40.78 4.64 -22.72
CA GLY A 226 -41.49 4.53 -21.45
C GLY A 226 -40.58 4.72 -20.24
N ASP A 227 -40.95 4.09 -19.12
CA ASP A 227 -40.18 4.08 -17.87
C ASP A 227 -39.53 2.70 -17.67
N MET A 228 -38.40 2.64 -16.94
CA MET A 228 -37.78 1.39 -16.51
C MET A 228 -37.97 1.22 -15.00
N PRO A 229 -39.17 0.77 -14.55
CA PRO A 229 -39.57 0.85 -13.15
C PRO A 229 -38.81 -0.14 -12.24
N CYS A 230 -38.15 -1.15 -12.79
CA CYS A 230 -37.37 -2.12 -12.03
C CYS A 230 -35.88 -1.75 -11.92
N LEU A 231 -35.38 -0.80 -12.73
CA LEU A 231 -33.94 -0.53 -12.80
C LEU A 231 -33.46 0.10 -11.50
N SER A 232 -32.70 -0.68 -10.72
CA SER A 232 -32.17 -0.28 -9.42
C SER A 232 -30.68 0.03 -9.47
N VAL A 233 -29.93 -0.57 -10.39
CA VAL A 233 -28.48 -0.41 -10.52
C VAL A 233 -28.10 -0.07 -11.96
N LEU A 234 -27.40 1.04 -12.13
CA LEU A 234 -26.85 1.49 -13.40
C LEU A 234 -25.38 1.86 -13.22
N SER A 235 -24.49 1.15 -13.91
CA SER A 235 -23.06 1.48 -13.96
C SER A 235 -22.65 1.77 -15.41
N VAL A 236 -21.98 2.90 -15.64
CA VAL A 236 -21.64 3.37 -16.98
C VAL A 236 -20.22 3.90 -16.99
N LYS A 237 -19.40 3.39 -17.92
CA LYS A 237 -18.09 3.96 -18.23
C LYS A 237 -17.93 4.13 -19.73
N SER A 238 -18.12 5.37 -20.19
CA SER A 238 -17.88 5.75 -21.59
C SER A 238 -17.61 7.26 -21.68
N PRO A 239 -16.54 7.68 -22.39
CA PRO A 239 -16.19 9.09 -22.56
C PRO A 239 -17.14 9.85 -23.48
N TRP A 240 -18.04 9.17 -24.20
CA TRP A 240 -18.88 9.77 -25.24
C TRP A 240 -20.31 10.07 -24.80
N ILE A 241 -20.75 9.58 -23.63
CA ILE A 241 -22.12 9.74 -23.17
C ILE A 241 -22.35 11.18 -22.70
N ARG A 242 -23.19 11.91 -23.44
CA ARG A 242 -23.50 13.33 -23.20
C ARG A 242 -24.57 13.56 -22.15
N SER A 243 -25.55 12.66 -22.08
CA SER A 243 -26.68 12.74 -21.15
C SER A 243 -27.24 11.34 -20.87
N LEU A 244 -27.84 11.20 -19.70
CA LEU A 244 -28.65 10.04 -19.33
C LEU A 244 -30.13 10.33 -19.66
N PRO A 245 -30.94 9.32 -19.99
CA PRO A 245 -32.38 9.49 -20.15
C PRO A 245 -33.07 9.73 -18.79
N PRO A 246 -34.23 10.41 -18.76
CA PRO A 246 -34.95 10.73 -17.52
C PRO A 246 -35.75 9.56 -16.92
N SER A 247 -35.87 8.43 -17.62
CA SER A 247 -36.78 7.31 -17.32
C SER A 247 -36.28 6.34 -16.23
N PHE A 248 -35.75 6.85 -15.12
CA PHE A 248 -35.14 6.04 -14.05
C PHE A 248 -35.74 6.30 -12.67
N SER A 249 -37.04 6.08 -12.53
CA SER A 249 -37.79 6.40 -11.30
C SER A 249 -37.36 5.59 -10.06
N SER A 250 -36.92 4.34 -10.26
CA SER A 250 -36.58 3.39 -9.19
C SER A 250 -35.08 3.26 -8.90
N LEU A 251 -34.24 4.04 -9.59
CA LEU A 251 -32.79 3.89 -9.51
C LEU A 251 -32.29 4.18 -8.08
N ARG A 252 -31.49 3.25 -7.54
CA ARG A 252 -30.91 3.35 -6.20
C ARG A 252 -29.40 3.51 -6.22
N ASN A 253 -28.74 2.89 -7.20
CA ASN A 253 -27.30 2.90 -7.34
C ASN A 253 -26.94 3.39 -8.73
N LEU A 254 -26.19 4.50 -8.79
CA LEU A 254 -25.68 5.06 -10.01
C LEU A 254 -24.16 5.19 -9.92
N GLU A 255 -23.48 4.61 -10.89
CA GLU A 255 -22.03 4.73 -11.05
C GLU A 255 -21.71 5.26 -12.45
N LEU A 256 -20.99 6.38 -12.48
CA LEU A 256 -20.54 7.05 -13.69
C LEU A 256 -19.03 7.17 -13.62
N THR A 257 -18.30 6.57 -14.56
CA THR A 257 -16.83 6.61 -14.57
C THR A 257 -16.33 7.03 -15.94
N GLU A 258 -15.39 7.97 -15.98
CA GLU A 258 -14.79 8.49 -17.22
C GLU A 258 -15.86 8.95 -18.25
N CYS A 259 -16.98 9.52 -17.80
CA CYS A 259 -17.97 10.15 -18.68
C CYS A 259 -17.55 11.59 -19.01
N GLU A 260 -16.47 11.71 -19.79
CA GLU A 260 -15.77 12.98 -20.03
C GLU A 260 -16.66 14.09 -20.59
N VAL A 261 -17.60 13.76 -21.47
CA VAL A 261 -18.50 14.73 -22.12
C VAL A 261 -19.86 14.91 -21.44
N LEU A 262 -20.11 14.24 -20.32
CA LEU A 262 -21.38 14.35 -19.59
C LEU A 262 -21.55 15.75 -19.00
N GLU A 263 -22.60 16.46 -19.40
CA GLU A 263 -22.82 17.85 -19.00
C GLU A 263 -23.70 17.98 -17.75
N SER A 264 -24.67 17.07 -17.57
CA SER A 264 -25.59 17.09 -16.43
C SER A 264 -26.19 15.70 -16.15
N ILE A 265 -26.63 15.52 -14.91
CA ILE A 265 -27.46 14.40 -14.49
C ILE A 265 -28.94 14.86 -14.54
N PRO A 266 -29.87 14.09 -15.11
CA PRO A 266 -31.29 14.47 -15.19
C PRO A 266 -31.96 14.63 -13.82
N ASP A 267 -32.86 15.62 -13.71
CA ASP A 267 -33.62 15.91 -12.48
C ASP A 267 -34.60 14.79 -12.06
N ALA A 268 -34.92 13.87 -12.97
CA ALA A 268 -35.80 12.75 -12.68
C ALA A 268 -35.14 11.68 -11.79
N ILE A 269 -33.81 11.67 -11.67
CA ILE A 269 -33.08 10.74 -10.83
C ILE A 269 -33.06 11.28 -9.40
N GLN A 270 -33.97 10.81 -8.55
CA GLN A 270 -34.19 11.40 -7.22
C GLN A 270 -33.97 10.41 -6.06
N ASN A 271 -34.09 9.10 -6.29
CA ASN A 271 -34.20 8.09 -5.22
C ASN A 271 -32.90 7.32 -4.92
N LEU A 272 -31.74 7.91 -5.23
CA LEU A 272 -30.45 7.25 -5.05
C LEU A 272 -30.12 7.04 -3.57
N ARG A 273 -29.53 5.88 -3.29
CA ARG A 273 -28.82 5.54 -2.05
C ARG A 273 -27.31 5.60 -2.22
N TYR A 274 -26.82 5.27 -3.41
CA TYR A 274 -25.40 5.27 -3.76
C TYR A 274 -25.20 6.04 -5.07
N LEU A 275 -24.30 7.03 -5.05
CA LEU A 275 -23.87 7.77 -6.22
C LEU A 275 -22.34 7.82 -6.26
N SER A 276 -21.75 7.25 -7.29
CA SER A 276 -20.32 7.35 -7.61
C SER A 276 -20.14 8.04 -8.95
N ILE A 277 -19.34 9.11 -8.97
CA ILE A 277 -19.01 9.87 -10.18
C ILE A 277 -17.49 10.04 -10.22
N SER A 278 -16.85 9.42 -11.20
CA SER A 278 -15.40 9.50 -11.39
C SER A 278 -15.06 9.99 -12.79
N GLY A 279 -14.08 10.89 -12.94
CA GLY A 279 -13.58 11.32 -14.26
C GLY A 279 -14.59 12.05 -15.16
N CYS A 280 -15.67 12.60 -14.61
CA CYS A 280 -16.71 13.30 -15.37
C CYS A 280 -16.36 14.78 -15.55
N ASN A 281 -15.45 15.07 -16.47
CA ASN A 281 -14.75 16.36 -16.56
C ASN A 281 -15.58 17.55 -17.07
N LYS A 282 -16.74 17.35 -17.70
CA LYS A 282 -17.65 18.45 -18.09
C LYS A 282 -18.79 18.71 -17.12
N LEU A 283 -18.94 17.88 -16.09
CA LEU A 283 -20.03 18.01 -15.12
C LEU A 283 -19.77 19.20 -14.19
N ALA A 284 -20.48 20.30 -14.42
CA ALA A 284 -20.25 21.55 -13.68
C ALA A 284 -20.83 21.55 -12.25
N THR A 285 -21.94 20.83 -12.04
CA THR A 285 -22.65 20.73 -10.76
C THR A 285 -23.58 19.52 -10.76
N LEU A 286 -24.15 19.20 -9.59
CA LEU A 286 -25.18 18.18 -9.43
C LEU A 286 -26.56 18.84 -9.25
N PRO A 287 -27.64 18.26 -9.80
CA PRO A 287 -29.00 18.78 -9.61
C PRO A 287 -29.46 18.69 -8.15
N ASN A 288 -30.28 19.64 -7.71
CA ASN A 288 -30.80 19.67 -6.33
C ASN A 288 -31.70 18.47 -6.02
N SER A 289 -32.44 18.01 -7.03
CA SER A 289 -33.41 16.91 -6.99
C SER A 289 -32.81 15.58 -6.51
N LEU A 290 -31.52 15.32 -6.74
CA LEU A 290 -30.79 14.15 -6.22
C LEU A 290 -30.77 14.09 -4.67
N PHE A 291 -30.92 15.25 -4.03
CA PHE A 291 -30.76 15.42 -2.58
C PHE A 291 -32.11 15.67 -1.88
N GLU A 292 -33.18 15.96 -2.63
CA GLU A 292 -34.50 16.25 -2.08
C GLU A 292 -35.15 15.02 -1.43
N SER A 293 -34.86 13.81 -1.94
CA SER A 293 -35.42 12.55 -1.41
C SER A 293 -34.90 12.13 -0.04
N GLN A 294 -33.78 12.69 0.41
CA GLN A 294 -33.11 12.35 1.68
C GLN A 294 -32.74 10.86 1.80
N GLN A 295 -32.59 10.15 0.66
CA GLN A 295 -32.26 8.72 0.64
C GLN A 295 -30.76 8.43 0.49
N LEU A 296 -29.96 9.41 0.09
CA LEU A 296 -28.56 9.20 -0.26
C LEU A 296 -27.73 8.85 0.98
N GLU A 297 -27.07 7.70 0.92
CA GLU A 297 -26.23 7.14 1.99
C GLU A 297 -24.74 7.30 1.65
N TYR A 298 -24.38 7.21 0.36
CA TYR A 298 -23.01 7.29 -0.14
C TYR A 298 -22.92 8.22 -1.34
N LEU A 299 -22.03 9.20 -1.27
CA LEU A 299 -21.68 10.08 -2.39
C LEU A 299 -20.16 10.10 -2.57
N LEU A 300 -19.68 9.55 -3.68
CA LEU A 300 -18.28 9.54 -4.07
C LEU A 300 -18.11 10.34 -5.35
N ILE A 301 -17.30 11.39 -5.33
CA ILE A 301 -16.98 12.20 -6.50
C ILE A 301 -15.47 12.29 -6.65
N CYS A 302 -14.91 11.63 -7.66
CA CYS A 302 -13.46 11.54 -7.86
C CYS A 302 -13.06 12.14 -9.22
N GLN A 303 -11.94 12.85 -9.26
CA GLN A 303 -11.30 13.31 -10.50
C GLN A 303 -12.25 14.07 -11.45
N CYS A 304 -13.22 14.82 -10.91
CA CYS A 304 -14.19 15.58 -11.70
C CYS A 304 -13.73 17.03 -11.85
N SER A 305 -12.79 17.26 -12.77
CA SER A 305 -12.16 18.58 -12.96
C SER A 305 -13.16 19.68 -13.35
N GLY A 306 -14.30 19.36 -13.95
CA GLY A 306 -15.34 20.34 -14.31
C GLY A 306 -16.19 20.84 -13.15
N LEU A 307 -16.19 20.15 -12.01
CA LEU A 307 -17.10 20.43 -10.91
C LEU A 307 -16.71 21.73 -10.20
N VAL A 308 -17.57 22.74 -10.27
CA VAL A 308 -17.28 24.06 -9.67
C VAL A 308 -17.96 24.25 -8.31
N LYS A 309 -19.16 23.68 -8.14
CA LYS A 309 -19.96 23.84 -6.92
C LYS A 309 -20.87 22.65 -6.66
N LEU A 310 -21.16 22.40 -5.40
CA LEU A 310 -22.18 21.45 -4.96
C LEU A 310 -23.48 22.16 -4.51
N PRO A 311 -24.65 21.53 -4.71
CA PRO A 311 -25.94 22.12 -4.37
C PRO A 311 -26.15 22.22 -2.86
N ILE A 312 -26.89 23.25 -2.41
CA ILE A 312 -27.14 23.54 -0.99
C ILE A 312 -27.89 22.38 -0.29
N SER A 313 -28.75 21.66 -1.04
CA SER A 313 -29.51 20.51 -0.52
C SER A 313 -28.63 19.32 -0.09
N LEU A 314 -27.37 19.24 -0.55
CA LEU A 314 -26.40 18.28 -0.03
C LEU A 314 -26.15 18.50 1.47
N GLY A 315 -26.15 19.75 1.95
CA GLY A 315 -25.79 20.09 3.32
C GLY A 315 -26.70 19.47 4.39
N VAL A 316 -27.93 19.10 4.05
CA VAL A 316 -28.97 18.67 5.02
C VAL A 316 -29.30 17.18 4.96
N GLN A 317 -28.44 16.35 4.36
CA GLN A 317 -28.70 14.91 4.17
C GLN A 317 -28.73 14.14 5.50
N LYS A 318 -29.89 13.56 5.83
CA LYS A 318 -30.09 12.83 7.09
C LYS A 318 -29.52 11.41 7.09
N LYS A 319 -29.46 10.75 5.94
CA LYS A 319 -29.01 9.34 5.80
C LYS A 319 -27.56 9.19 5.33
N MET A 320 -26.91 10.29 4.93
CA MET A 320 -25.54 10.26 4.43
C MET A 320 -24.61 9.65 5.48
N CYS A 321 -23.89 8.60 5.08
CA CYS A 321 -22.91 7.88 5.90
C CYS A 321 -21.48 8.19 5.47
N TRP A 322 -21.25 8.37 4.16
CA TRP A 322 -19.93 8.69 3.59
C TRP A 322 -20.08 9.70 2.46
N LEU A 323 -19.40 10.83 2.60
CA LEU A 323 -19.20 11.82 1.54
C LEU A 323 -17.72 11.90 1.18
N GLU A 324 -17.37 11.60 -0.06
CA GLU A 324 -16.03 11.71 -0.62
C GLU A 324 -16.01 12.59 -1.85
N ILE A 325 -15.11 13.56 -1.84
CA ILE A 325 -14.79 14.42 -2.97
C ILE A 325 -13.27 14.43 -3.09
N ASP A 326 -12.72 13.93 -4.19
CA ASP A 326 -11.28 13.79 -4.35
C ASP A 326 -10.84 14.20 -5.76
N GLY A 327 -9.81 15.03 -5.88
CA GLY A 327 -9.27 15.44 -7.18
C GLY A 327 -10.22 16.32 -8.01
N CYS A 328 -11.10 17.08 -7.35
CA CYS A 328 -11.99 18.04 -8.00
C CYS A 328 -11.32 19.43 -8.07
N GLU A 329 -10.35 19.59 -8.98
CA GLU A 329 -9.43 20.74 -9.03
C GLU A 329 -10.11 22.12 -9.15
N ASN A 330 -11.30 22.19 -9.75
CA ASN A 330 -12.04 23.44 -9.93
C ASN A 330 -13.16 23.69 -8.90
N LEU A 331 -13.31 22.80 -7.90
CA LEU A 331 -14.32 22.96 -6.88
C LEU A 331 -14.00 24.19 -6.03
N LYS A 332 -14.94 25.16 -6.02
CA LYS A 332 -14.79 26.43 -5.28
C LYS A 332 -15.72 26.53 -4.09
N LYS A 333 -16.88 25.88 -4.14
CA LYS A 333 -17.95 26.09 -3.15
C LYS A 333 -18.62 24.78 -2.76
N LEU A 334 -18.68 24.57 -1.46
CA LEU A 334 -19.58 23.63 -0.80
C LEU A 334 -20.87 24.37 -0.39
N PRO A 335 -21.91 23.65 0.08
CA PRO A 335 -23.01 24.27 0.83
C PRO A 335 -22.45 25.18 1.93
N SER A 336 -23.10 26.30 2.24
CA SER A 336 -22.61 27.23 3.28
C SER A 336 -22.66 26.63 4.69
N SER A 337 -23.52 25.63 4.90
CA SER A 337 -23.62 24.90 6.15
C SER A 337 -23.94 23.42 5.92
N ILE A 338 -23.49 22.57 6.85
CA ILE A 338 -23.76 21.13 6.87
C ILE A 338 -24.41 20.69 8.19
N GLN A 339 -25.39 19.80 8.07
CA GLN A 339 -26.14 19.17 9.14
C GLN A 339 -26.41 17.69 8.76
N MET A 340 -25.38 16.85 8.81
CA MET A 340 -25.47 15.44 8.40
C MET A 340 -25.31 14.51 9.62
N LYS A 341 -26.41 14.25 10.32
CA LYS A 341 -26.39 13.53 11.61
C LYS A 341 -25.91 12.08 11.52
N SER A 342 -25.98 11.44 10.37
CA SER A 342 -25.55 10.03 10.19
C SER A 342 -24.14 9.89 9.60
N LEU A 343 -23.48 11.01 9.28
CA LEU A 343 -22.22 11.02 8.55
C LEU A 343 -21.10 10.45 9.43
N LYS A 344 -20.41 9.42 8.95
CA LYS A 344 -19.30 8.77 9.65
C LYS A 344 -17.95 9.23 9.12
N LYS A 345 -17.86 9.45 7.80
CA LYS A 345 -16.63 9.87 7.11
C LYS A 345 -16.92 10.99 6.13
N LEU A 346 -16.14 12.06 6.22
CA LEU A 346 -16.12 13.17 5.28
C LEU A 346 -14.70 13.33 4.73
N LYS A 347 -14.52 13.08 3.43
CA LYS A 347 -13.25 13.30 2.73
C LYS A 347 -13.45 14.33 1.64
N ILE A 348 -12.68 15.41 1.68
CA ILE A 348 -12.56 16.41 0.63
C ILE A 348 -11.07 16.61 0.41
N ALA A 349 -10.51 15.99 -0.62
CA ALA A 349 -9.08 16.02 -0.88
C ALA A 349 -8.77 16.54 -2.28
N ASN A 350 -7.54 17.03 -2.47
CA ASN A 350 -7.01 17.44 -3.77
C ASN A 350 -7.95 18.44 -4.50
N SER A 351 -8.42 19.44 -3.76
CA SER A 351 -9.36 20.46 -4.25
C SER A 351 -8.81 21.85 -3.91
N PRO A 352 -7.72 22.30 -4.57
CA PRO A 352 -6.94 23.48 -4.19
C PRO A 352 -7.69 24.81 -4.36
N LYS A 353 -8.79 24.85 -5.12
CA LYS A 353 -9.61 26.07 -5.28
C LYS A 353 -10.73 26.21 -4.25
N LEU A 354 -10.90 25.22 -3.38
CA LEU A 354 -11.87 25.27 -2.29
C LEU A 354 -11.26 26.06 -1.14
N ASP A 355 -11.65 27.33 -1.01
CA ASP A 355 -11.04 28.28 -0.06
C ASP A 355 -11.70 28.32 1.32
N THR A 356 -12.88 27.72 1.44
CA THR A 356 -13.74 27.79 2.62
C THR A 356 -14.39 26.43 2.87
N PHE A 357 -14.43 26.03 4.14
CA PHE A 357 -15.18 24.86 4.60
C PHE A 357 -16.52 25.30 5.25
N PRO A 358 -17.62 24.56 5.08
CA PRO A 358 -18.94 24.91 5.63
C PRO A 358 -18.97 25.06 7.16
N GLU A 359 -19.87 25.92 7.64
CA GLU A 359 -20.26 25.93 9.05
C GLU A 359 -21.08 24.68 9.41
N ILE A 360 -20.84 24.12 10.59
CA ILE A 360 -21.51 22.92 11.07
C ILE A 360 -22.71 23.35 11.92
N ASP A 361 -23.92 23.12 11.39
CA ASP A 361 -25.18 23.47 12.04
C ASP A 361 -25.81 22.22 12.68
N GLY A 362 -25.47 21.99 13.94
CA GLY A 362 -25.98 20.89 14.76
C GLY A 362 -25.01 19.74 14.94
N ASP A 363 -25.33 18.88 15.90
CA ASP A 363 -24.44 17.82 16.39
C ASP A 363 -24.22 16.70 15.37
N MET A 364 -22.97 16.50 14.96
CA MET A 364 -22.50 15.46 14.03
C MET A 364 -21.64 14.41 14.77
N HIS A 365 -22.10 13.95 15.94
CA HIS A 365 -21.38 13.04 16.83
C HIS A 365 -21.02 11.65 16.25
N TYR A 366 -21.53 11.27 15.08
CA TYR A 366 -21.12 10.03 14.40
C TYR A 366 -19.91 10.22 13.46
N LEU A 367 -19.53 11.46 13.16
CA LEU A 367 -18.39 11.74 12.29
C LEU A 367 -17.11 11.40 13.05
N THR A 368 -16.41 10.34 12.63
CA THR A 368 -15.16 9.89 13.26
C THR A 368 -13.94 10.35 12.47
N SER A 369 -14.07 10.60 11.16
CA SER A 369 -12.95 10.98 10.30
C SER A 369 -13.32 12.14 9.37
N LEU A 370 -12.53 13.21 9.46
CA LEU A 370 -12.59 14.40 8.60
C LEU A 370 -11.24 14.55 7.89
N ILE A 371 -11.23 14.42 6.56
CA ILE A 371 -10.04 14.55 5.72
C ILE A 371 -10.24 15.72 4.79
N LEU A 372 -9.36 16.72 4.88
CA LEU A 372 -9.40 17.98 4.12
C LEU A 372 -8.09 18.22 3.34
N ASN A 373 -7.30 17.17 3.10
CA ASN A 373 -5.94 17.26 2.58
C ASN A 373 -5.87 17.98 1.22
N SER A 374 -4.82 18.77 1.02
CA SER A 374 -4.53 19.45 -0.24
C SER A 374 -5.73 20.27 -0.76
N THR A 375 -6.42 20.96 0.16
CA THR A 375 -7.47 21.94 -0.15
C THR A 375 -6.94 23.36 0.02
N GLY A 376 -7.62 24.34 -0.59
CA GLY A 376 -7.26 25.76 -0.47
C GLY A 376 -7.80 26.45 0.77
N ILE A 377 -8.31 25.70 1.76
CA ILE A 377 -9.03 26.26 2.90
C ILE A 377 -8.11 27.16 3.71
N ARG A 378 -8.61 28.36 4.04
CA ARG A 378 -7.85 29.34 4.82
C ARG A 378 -8.06 29.21 6.32
N GLU A 379 -9.23 28.75 6.70
CA GLU A 379 -9.66 28.61 8.09
C GLU A 379 -10.57 27.38 8.21
N VAL A 380 -10.47 26.69 9.34
CA VAL A 380 -11.42 25.65 9.76
C VAL A 380 -12.57 26.35 10.52
N PRO A 381 -13.85 25.98 10.33
CA PRO A 381 -14.99 26.73 10.86
C PRO A 381 -15.00 26.79 12.39
N SER A 382 -15.51 27.89 12.93
CA SER A 382 -15.63 28.09 14.38
C SER A 382 -16.57 27.08 15.07
N SER A 383 -17.47 26.46 14.30
CA SER A 383 -18.45 25.46 14.77
C SER A 383 -17.91 24.03 14.89
N THR A 384 -16.59 23.81 14.86
CA THR A 384 -15.98 22.46 15.03
C THR A 384 -16.37 21.76 16.33
N GLU A 385 -16.80 22.49 17.38
CA GLU A 385 -17.31 21.90 18.63
C GLU A 385 -18.50 20.94 18.47
N HIS A 386 -19.18 20.98 17.32
CA HIS A 386 -20.28 20.07 16.97
C HIS A 386 -19.81 18.69 16.46
N LEU A 387 -18.50 18.49 16.24
CA LEU A 387 -17.92 17.22 15.76
C LEU A 387 -17.47 16.33 16.92
N ARG A 388 -18.28 16.18 17.97
CA ARG A 388 -17.90 15.51 19.25
C ARG A 388 -17.44 14.05 19.11
N GLY A 389 -17.76 13.41 17.99
CA GLY A 389 -17.34 12.06 17.64
C GLY A 389 -15.98 11.95 16.95
N LEU A 390 -15.35 13.08 16.59
CA LEU A 390 -14.19 13.09 15.72
C LEU A 390 -12.98 12.47 16.39
N GLU A 391 -12.39 11.47 15.74
CA GLU A 391 -11.20 10.75 16.17
C GLU A 391 -9.98 11.12 15.31
N TYR A 392 -10.21 11.43 14.02
CA TYR A 392 -9.14 11.72 13.07
C TYR A 392 -9.44 12.99 12.26
N LEU A 393 -8.52 13.95 12.33
CA LEU A 393 -8.54 15.17 11.53
C LEU A 393 -7.26 15.26 10.69
N TYR A 394 -7.44 15.25 9.36
CA TYR A 394 -6.35 15.39 8.41
C TYR A 394 -6.53 16.68 7.62
N LEU A 395 -5.52 17.54 7.67
CA LEU A 395 -5.43 18.83 6.97
C LEU A 395 -4.12 18.90 6.15
N SER A 396 -3.50 17.75 5.87
CA SER A 396 -2.18 17.67 5.24
C SER A 396 -2.14 18.38 3.88
N GLY A 397 -1.16 19.23 3.63
CA GLY A 397 -0.98 19.96 2.38
C GLY A 397 -1.97 21.11 2.15
N CYS A 398 -2.70 21.57 3.17
CA CYS A 398 -3.49 22.80 3.10
C CYS A 398 -2.59 24.04 3.15
N GLU A 399 -1.90 24.35 2.04
CA GLU A 399 -0.86 25.39 2.00
C GLU A 399 -1.35 26.80 2.35
N ASP A 400 -2.65 27.07 2.19
CA ASP A 400 -3.29 28.35 2.46
C ASP A 400 -3.89 28.49 3.87
N LEU A 401 -3.83 27.45 4.71
CA LEU A 401 -4.39 27.45 6.05
C LEU A 401 -3.64 28.42 6.98
N LEU A 402 -4.37 29.39 7.55
CA LEU A 402 -3.81 30.45 8.38
C LEU A 402 -3.94 30.16 9.89
N SER A 403 -5.05 29.54 10.30
CA SER A 403 -5.34 29.32 11.72
C SER A 403 -6.28 28.12 11.94
N LEU A 404 -6.26 27.61 13.18
CA LEU A 404 -7.20 26.63 13.70
C LEU A 404 -8.08 27.32 14.77
N PRO A 405 -9.39 27.02 14.83
CA PRO A 405 -10.29 27.63 15.81
C PRO A 405 -10.08 27.06 17.22
N ASP A 406 -10.28 27.87 18.26
CA ASP A 406 -10.16 27.43 19.66
C ASP A 406 -11.15 26.30 20.00
N SER A 407 -12.32 26.28 19.34
CA SER A 407 -13.34 25.23 19.48
C SER A 407 -12.86 23.84 19.04
N LEU A 408 -11.77 23.74 18.27
CA LEU A 408 -11.10 22.47 17.98
C LEU A 408 -10.70 21.74 19.26
N CYS A 409 -10.32 22.48 20.31
CA CYS A 409 -9.88 21.92 21.58
C CYS A 409 -11.01 21.24 22.38
N ASN A 410 -12.27 21.39 21.96
CA ASN A 410 -13.42 20.72 22.55
C ASN A 410 -13.63 19.29 22.04
N LEU A 411 -12.82 18.84 21.07
CA LEU A 411 -12.92 17.52 20.44
C LEU A 411 -12.26 16.43 21.30
N MET A 412 -12.89 16.11 22.43
CA MET A 412 -12.33 15.22 23.46
C MET A 412 -11.96 13.80 23.00
N LYS A 413 -12.49 13.33 21.86
CA LYS A 413 -12.18 12.03 21.27
C LYS A 413 -11.08 12.06 20.20
N LEU A 414 -10.55 13.23 19.87
CA LEU A 414 -9.57 13.38 18.79
C LEU A 414 -8.29 12.66 19.17
N GLN A 415 -7.89 11.68 18.35
CA GLN A 415 -6.70 10.85 18.54
C GLN A 415 -5.57 11.23 17.60
N SER A 416 -5.88 11.79 16.43
CA SER A 416 -4.87 12.16 15.44
C SER A 416 -5.20 13.49 14.77
N LEU A 417 -4.23 14.39 14.78
CA LEU A 417 -4.25 15.68 14.12
C LEU A 417 -3.04 15.79 13.18
N TYR A 418 -3.30 15.80 11.88
CA TYR A 418 -2.30 15.97 10.84
C TYR A 418 -2.44 17.34 10.18
N LEU A 419 -1.39 18.14 10.27
CA LEU A 419 -1.25 19.51 9.75
C LEU A 419 -0.03 19.61 8.83
N ASP A 420 0.58 18.48 8.47
CA ASP A 420 1.82 18.45 7.69
C ASP A 420 1.64 19.19 6.37
N GLY A 421 2.57 20.07 5.99
CA GLY A 421 2.48 20.85 4.76
C GLY A 421 1.52 22.05 4.81
N CYS A 422 0.98 22.42 5.98
CA CYS A 422 0.23 23.68 6.16
C CYS A 422 1.18 24.87 6.29
N LYS A 423 1.84 25.23 5.18
CA LYS A 423 2.97 26.18 5.12
C LYS A 423 2.73 27.57 5.70
N LYS A 424 1.48 28.03 5.77
CA LYS A 424 1.09 29.35 6.32
C LYS A 424 0.54 29.32 7.74
N LEU A 425 0.42 28.13 8.35
CA LEU A 425 -0.09 28.00 9.70
C LEU A 425 0.99 28.44 10.70
N GLU A 426 0.77 29.56 11.39
CA GLU A 426 1.77 30.15 12.29
C GLU A 426 1.63 29.71 13.76
N LYS A 427 0.45 29.23 14.18
CA LYS A 427 0.15 28.92 15.59
C LYS A 427 -0.85 27.77 15.73
N LEU A 428 -0.70 27.00 16.80
CA LEU A 428 -1.73 26.09 17.31
C LEU A 428 -2.64 26.85 18.31
N PRO A 429 -3.88 26.38 18.53
CA PRO A 429 -4.77 26.94 19.55
C PRO A 429 -4.16 26.85 20.96
N GLU A 430 -4.34 27.89 21.78
CA GLU A 430 -3.72 27.98 23.13
C GLU A 430 -4.15 26.83 24.06
N ASN A 431 -5.32 26.25 23.84
CA ASN A 431 -5.88 25.16 24.64
C ASN A 431 -5.72 23.77 24.01
N ILE A 432 -4.79 23.58 23.05
CA ILE A 432 -4.56 22.27 22.41
C ILE A 432 -4.38 21.12 23.42
N GLY A 433 -3.82 21.44 24.60
CA GLY A 433 -3.66 20.52 25.73
C GLY A 433 -4.94 19.91 26.28
N ASP A 434 -6.11 20.46 25.96
CA ASP A 434 -7.40 19.93 26.44
C ASP A 434 -7.86 18.69 25.63
N LEU A 435 -7.18 18.37 24.52
CA LEU A 435 -7.37 17.15 23.72
C LEU A 435 -6.75 15.92 24.39
N GLN A 436 -7.36 15.48 25.50
CA GLN A 436 -6.81 14.44 26.38
C GLN A 436 -6.61 13.05 25.74
N ASP A 437 -7.28 12.75 24.63
CA ASP A 437 -7.15 11.50 23.87
C ASP A 437 -6.17 11.60 22.68
N LEU A 438 -5.56 12.76 22.45
CA LEU A 438 -4.66 12.98 21.31
C LEU A 438 -3.41 12.11 21.44
N ARG A 439 -3.15 11.30 20.42
CA ARG A 439 -2.00 10.42 20.31
C ARG A 439 -1.00 11.01 19.33
N ILE A 440 -1.43 11.41 18.15
CA ILE A 440 -0.56 11.93 17.08
C ILE A 440 -0.85 13.40 16.86
N LEU A 441 0.21 14.21 16.90
CA LEU A 441 0.22 15.58 16.41
C LEU A 441 1.38 15.72 15.41
N ASP A 442 1.02 15.87 14.14
CA ASP A 442 1.97 16.11 13.06
C ASP A 442 1.77 17.53 12.52
N ALA A 443 2.75 18.40 12.73
CA ALA A 443 2.75 19.79 12.29
C ALA A 443 4.05 20.12 11.52
N SER A 444 4.58 19.12 10.82
CA SER A 444 5.72 19.30 9.91
C SER A 444 5.38 20.25 8.77
N GLU A 445 6.37 20.95 8.22
CA GLU A 445 6.20 21.89 7.11
C GLU A 445 5.17 23.00 7.38
N THR A 446 5.09 23.45 8.63
CA THR A 446 4.28 24.60 9.07
C THR A 446 5.15 25.80 9.40
N ALA A 447 4.54 26.99 9.56
CA ALA A 447 5.23 28.19 10.03
C ALA A 447 5.19 28.33 11.57
N ILE A 448 4.84 27.25 12.29
CA ILE A 448 4.73 27.27 13.75
C ILE A 448 6.12 27.42 14.37
N SER A 449 6.36 28.57 15.01
CA SER A 449 7.63 28.87 15.67
C SER A 449 7.68 28.42 17.13
N GLN A 450 6.53 28.26 17.79
CA GLN A 450 6.44 27.83 19.17
C GLN A 450 5.09 27.13 19.43
N PRO A 451 5.06 25.90 19.96
CA PRO A 451 3.83 25.29 20.44
C PRO A 451 3.34 25.96 21.74
N PRO A 452 2.02 26.02 21.99
CA PRO A 452 1.46 26.63 23.18
C PRO A 452 1.84 25.84 24.44
N PRO A 453 1.98 26.47 25.62
CA PRO A 453 2.38 25.80 26.86
C PRO A 453 1.47 24.64 27.26
N SER A 454 0.19 24.70 26.86
CA SER A 454 -0.79 23.65 27.14
C SER A 454 -0.45 22.31 26.49
N ILE A 455 0.41 22.27 25.46
CA ILE A 455 0.83 21.02 24.80
C ILE A 455 1.33 19.97 25.80
N THR A 456 1.95 20.41 26.90
CA THR A 456 2.42 19.55 27.99
C THR A 456 1.30 18.77 28.69
N LYS A 457 0.03 19.19 28.59
CA LYS A 457 -1.12 18.46 29.16
C LYS A 457 -1.50 17.21 28.35
N LEU A 458 -0.92 17.00 27.16
CA LEU A 458 -1.22 15.87 26.28
C LEU A 458 -0.54 14.58 26.76
N GLY A 459 -1.00 14.03 27.89
CA GLY A 459 -0.36 12.89 28.55
C GLY A 459 -0.37 11.58 27.74
N LYS A 460 -1.27 11.44 26.75
CA LYS A 460 -1.39 10.25 25.87
C LYS A 460 -0.69 10.41 24.52
N LEU A 461 -0.05 11.56 24.27
CA LEU A 461 0.65 11.82 23.01
C LEU A 461 1.85 10.88 22.89
N TRP A 462 1.87 10.03 21.85
CA TRP A 462 3.01 9.15 21.56
C TRP A 462 3.89 9.68 20.42
N THR A 463 3.37 10.58 19.57
CA THR A 463 4.11 11.13 18.42
C THR A 463 3.86 12.63 18.31
N LEU A 464 4.96 13.39 18.30
CA LEU A 464 4.97 14.83 18.08
C LEU A 464 5.98 15.18 16.99
N ARG A 465 5.53 15.84 15.92
CA ARG A 465 6.40 16.29 14.82
C ARG A 465 6.24 17.78 14.54
N PHE A 466 7.37 18.48 14.55
CA PHE A 466 7.57 19.80 13.96
C PHE A 466 8.85 19.66 13.15
N SER A 467 8.74 19.42 11.85
CA SER A 467 9.87 18.96 11.05
C SER A 467 9.82 19.61 9.66
N HIS A 468 10.96 19.77 8.99
CA HIS A 468 11.02 20.22 7.58
C HIS A 468 11.89 19.26 6.75
N GLU A 469 11.57 19.05 5.48
CA GLU A 469 12.29 18.23 4.51
C GLU A 469 13.62 18.88 4.11
N GLN A 470 13.67 20.20 3.98
CA GLN A 470 14.90 20.92 3.60
C GLN A 470 15.34 21.91 4.67
N GLN A 471 16.63 22.25 4.68
CA GLN A 471 17.20 23.28 5.56
C GLN A 471 16.52 24.62 5.30
N PHE A 472 15.57 24.95 6.16
CA PHE A 472 14.78 26.15 6.08
C PHE A 472 15.67 27.37 6.35
N GLN A 473 15.84 28.24 5.35
CA GLN A 473 16.66 29.47 5.46
C GLN A 473 15.88 30.67 6.03
N HIS A 474 14.62 30.50 6.44
CA HIS A 474 13.86 31.59 7.06
C HIS A 474 14.29 31.83 8.52
N SER A 475 14.45 33.12 8.86
CA SER A 475 15.11 33.66 10.05
C SER A 475 14.42 33.41 11.41
N SER A 476 13.29 32.69 11.47
CA SER A 476 12.53 32.51 12.70
C SER A 476 13.07 31.35 13.53
N SER A 477 13.48 31.64 14.77
CA SER A 477 13.88 30.62 15.74
C SER A 477 12.66 29.77 16.13
N PHE A 478 12.83 28.44 16.16
CA PHE A 478 11.86 27.54 16.78
C PHE A 478 12.17 27.41 18.27
N VAL A 479 11.15 27.38 19.12
CA VAL A 479 11.30 27.30 20.58
C VAL A 479 10.39 26.23 21.15
N LEU A 480 10.96 25.25 21.86
CA LEU A 480 10.24 24.25 22.64
C LEU A 480 10.61 24.41 24.11
N ASN A 481 9.73 25.04 24.90
CA ASN A 481 10.07 25.48 26.27
C ASN A 481 10.02 24.36 27.32
N GLN A 482 9.01 23.49 27.27
CA GLN A 482 8.74 22.47 28.29
C GLN A 482 8.14 21.23 27.64
N VAL A 483 8.48 20.07 28.18
CA VAL A 483 7.97 18.77 27.70
C VAL A 483 7.58 17.81 28.82
N SER A 484 7.79 18.17 30.09
CA SER A 484 7.63 17.28 31.25
C SER A 484 6.27 16.63 31.48
N GLY A 485 5.20 17.10 30.82
CA GLY A 485 3.89 16.45 30.87
C GLY A 485 3.61 15.43 29.75
N LEU A 486 4.48 15.33 28.74
CA LEU A 486 4.35 14.41 27.60
C LEU A 486 4.82 12.97 27.95
N SER A 487 4.30 12.42 29.04
CA SER A 487 4.80 11.18 29.66
C SER A 487 4.74 9.92 28.78
N SER A 488 3.84 9.87 27.79
CA SER A 488 3.69 8.75 26.86
C SER A 488 4.43 8.94 25.53
N LEU A 489 5.19 10.04 25.36
CA LEU A 489 5.82 10.37 24.09
C LEU A 489 6.90 9.37 23.74
N THR A 490 6.77 8.66 22.62
CA THR A 490 7.75 7.70 22.11
C THR A 490 8.57 8.26 20.96
N SER A 491 8.01 9.20 20.18
CA SER A 491 8.68 9.81 19.04
C SER A 491 8.56 11.34 19.06
N LEU A 492 9.71 12.03 19.04
CA LEU A 492 9.82 13.47 18.90
C LEU A 492 10.68 13.82 17.68
N ASP A 493 10.07 14.43 16.68
CA ASP A 493 10.77 14.94 15.49
C ASP A 493 10.75 16.46 15.47
N LEU A 494 11.94 17.06 15.48
CA LEU A 494 12.22 18.49 15.49
C LEU A 494 13.22 18.88 14.38
N ASN A 495 13.34 18.07 13.32
CA ASN A 495 14.39 18.26 12.31
C ASN A 495 14.28 19.59 11.52
N ASN A 496 15.40 20.07 11.01
CA ASN A 496 15.54 21.24 10.13
C ASN A 496 14.93 22.56 10.67
N HIS A 497 14.93 22.75 11.99
CA HIS A 497 14.49 23.98 12.65
C HIS A 497 15.66 24.82 13.21
N ASN A 498 15.58 26.15 13.21
CA ASN A 498 16.60 26.96 13.90
C ASN A 498 16.37 27.03 15.43
N ILE A 499 16.79 26.03 16.20
CA ILE A 499 16.55 25.95 17.66
C ILE A 499 17.70 26.60 18.44
N MET A 500 17.85 27.91 18.33
CA MET A 500 18.98 28.65 18.93
C MET A 500 19.02 28.58 20.46
N SER A 501 17.85 28.52 21.12
CA SER A 501 17.75 28.44 22.58
C SER A 501 18.16 27.08 23.15
N GLY A 502 18.44 26.09 22.30
CA GLY A 502 18.63 24.70 22.70
C GLY A 502 17.31 23.98 22.99
N LEU A 503 17.42 22.67 23.22
CA LEU A 503 16.30 21.82 23.66
C LEU A 503 15.98 22.09 25.14
N PRO A 504 14.74 21.82 25.58
CA PRO A 504 14.32 22.15 26.94
C PRO A 504 15.07 21.32 27.99
N GLU A 505 15.39 21.95 29.14
CA GLU A 505 16.16 21.30 30.21
C GLU A 505 15.35 20.19 30.91
N ASP A 506 14.02 20.15 30.78
CA ASP A 506 13.18 19.06 31.28
C ASP A 506 13.03 17.90 30.28
N LEU A 507 13.73 17.90 29.13
CA LEU A 507 13.67 16.82 28.14
C LEU A 507 13.92 15.43 28.74
N GLY A 508 14.85 15.32 29.71
CA GLY A 508 15.14 14.08 30.42
C GLY A 508 13.99 13.47 31.24
N SER A 509 12.86 14.18 31.38
CA SER A 509 11.64 13.64 32.02
C SER A 509 10.79 12.79 31.08
N LEU A 510 11.08 12.77 29.77
CA LEU A 510 10.39 11.94 28.78
C LEU A 510 10.84 10.48 28.88
N HIS A 511 10.36 9.78 29.90
CA HIS A 511 10.79 8.42 30.21
C HIS A 511 10.39 7.39 29.15
N SER A 512 9.37 7.67 28.34
CA SER A 512 8.89 6.76 27.26
C SER A 512 9.53 7.04 25.90
N LEU A 513 10.39 8.06 25.79
CA LEU A 513 10.93 8.49 24.49
C LEU A 513 11.89 7.44 23.94
N GLU A 514 11.59 6.93 22.74
CA GLU A 514 12.39 5.94 22.02
C GLU A 514 13.15 6.58 20.85
N ASN A 515 12.54 7.56 20.19
CA ASN A 515 13.05 8.21 18.98
C ASN A 515 13.14 9.73 19.16
N LEU A 516 14.33 10.29 18.98
CA LEU A 516 14.56 11.74 18.96
C LEU A 516 15.30 12.15 17.68
N ASN A 517 14.65 12.96 16.85
CA ASN A 517 15.25 13.54 15.67
C ASN A 517 15.36 15.07 15.81
N VAL A 518 16.58 15.59 15.77
CA VAL A 518 16.89 17.03 15.77
C VAL A 518 17.87 17.36 14.64
N SER A 519 17.94 16.54 13.60
CA SER A 519 18.90 16.70 12.51
C SER A 519 18.68 18.02 11.78
N GLY A 520 19.74 18.76 11.47
CA GLY A 520 19.65 20.06 10.81
C GLY A 520 19.22 21.21 11.73
N SER A 521 18.98 20.95 13.02
CA SER A 521 18.23 21.89 13.87
C SER A 521 19.04 22.99 14.59
N ASN A 522 20.22 23.35 14.08
CA ASN A 522 21.13 24.41 14.57
C ASN A 522 21.31 24.52 16.11
N ILE A 523 21.11 23.43 16.84
CA ILE A 523 21.26 23.40 18.31
C ILE A 523 22.72 23.61 18.69
N SER A 524 22.96 24.32 19.79
CA SER A 524 24.32 24.60 20.30
C SER A 524 24.79 23.58 21.34
N CYS A 525 23.86 23.00 22.10
CA CYS A 525 24.10 21.96 23.09
C CYS A 525 22.86 21.10 23.32
N LEU A 526 23.06 19.93 23.93
CA LEU A 526 22.00 19.09 24.49
C LEU A 526 21.86 19.38 26.01
N PRO A 527 20.66 19.24 26.59
CA PRO A 527 20.38 19.60 27.99
C PRO A 527 21.10 18.69 28.99
N LYS A 528 21.31 19.13 30.24
CA LYS A 528 22.01 18.30 31.24
C LYS A 528 21.18 17.11 31.68
N SER A 529 19.86 17.22 31.60
CA SER A 529 18.91 16.13 31.86
C SER A 529 18.92 15.03 30.80
N PHE A 530 19.63 15.17 29.68
CA PHE A 530 19.57 14.25 28.53
C PHE A 530 19.79 12.78 28.88
N LYS A 531 20.64 12.48 29.87
CA LYS A 531 20.85 11.13 30.43
C LYS A 531 19.61 10.46 31.01
N GLY A 532 18.59 11.24 31.37
CA GLY A 532 17.32 10.79 31.95
C GLY A 532 16.37 10.13 30.94
N LEU A 533 16.70 10.19 29.64
CA LEU A 533 15.96 9.52 28.56
C LEU A 533 16.22 8.01 28.54
N LEU A 534 15.75 7.31 29.57
CA LEU A 534 16.12 5.91 29.83
C LEU A 534 15.71 4.93 28.72
N HIS A 535 14.69 5.22 27.92
CA HIS A 535 14.23 4.35 26.84
C HIS A 535 14.67 4.80 25.44
N LEU A 536 15.49 5.85 25.33
CA LEU A 536 15.91 6.36 24.03
C LEU A 536 16.77 5.31 23.31
N GLN A 537 16.31 4.89 22.13
CA GLN A 537 16.97 3.90 21.28
C GLN A 537 17.58 4.56 20.05
N HIS A 538 16.94 5.58 19.48
CA HIS A 538 17.36 6.23 18.25
C HIS A 538 17.55 7.74 18.47
N LEU A 539 18.74 8.24 18.17
CA LEU A 539 19.08 9.66 18.24
C LEU A 539 19.66 10.15 16.93
N ASN A 540 19.04 11.15 16.32
CA ASN A 540 19.58 11.84 15.16
C ASN A 540 19.92 13.31 15.47
N VAL A 541 21.21 13.64 15.39
CA VAL A 541 21.80 14.96 15.63
C VAL A 541 22.70 15.42 14.45
N GLN A 542 22.51 14.83 13.27
CA GLN A 542 23.27 15.18 12.06
C GLN A 542 23.00 16.61 11.62
N PHE A 543 23.93 17.23 10.91
CA PHE A 543 23.79 18.57 10.31
C PHE A 543 23.49 19.70 11.30
N CYS A 544 23.80 19.51 12.59
CA CYS A 544 23.67 20.53 13.62
C CYS A 544 24.92 21.41 13.69
N GLN A 545 24.99 22.44 12.84
CA GLN A 545 26.21 23.25 12.63
C GLN A 545 26.86 23.82 13.90
N ASN A 546 26.05 24.21 14.90
CA ASN A 546 26.53 24.80 16.14
C ASN A 546 26.76 23.79 17.28
N LEU A 547 26.42 22.52 17.09
CA LEU A 547 26.63 21.48 18.08
C LEU A 547 28.10 21.06 18.03
N ASN A 548 28.83 21.37 19.10
CA ASN A 548 30.28 21.17 19.15
C ASN A 548 30.70 19.86 19.82
N GLU A 549 29.87 19.32 20.71
CA GLU A 549 30.10 18.09 21.47
C GLU A 549 28.77 17.46 21.93
N LEU A 550 28.77 16.14 22.11
CA LEU A 550 27.70 15.42 22.80
C LEU A 550 27.89 15.52 24.32
N PRO A 551 26.81 15.41 25.12
CA PRO A 551 26.91 15.46 26.57
C PRO A 551 27.79 14.30 27.08
N GLY A 552 28.50 14.53 28.19
CA GLY A 552 29.41 13.54 28.77
C GLY A 552 28.71 12.24 29.21
N GLU A 553 27.44 12.32 29.57
CA GLU A 553 26.58 11.19 29.91
C GLU A 553 25.44 11.09 28.88
N LEU A 554 25.52 10.08 28.01
CA LEU A 554 24.48 9.73 27.04
C LEU A 554 23.47 8.74 27.63
N PRO A 555 22.27 8.61 27.04
CA PRO A 555 21.29 7.63 27.45
C PRO A 555 21.84 6.19 27.40
N PRO A 556 21.61 5.36 28.44
CA PRO A 556 22.24 4.05 28.57
C PRO A 556 21.71 3.01 27.57
N ASN A 557 20.51 3.21 27.03
CA ASN A 557 19.84 2.26 26.14
C ASN A 557 19.89 2.65 24.66
N LEU A 558 20.69 3.66 24.30
CA LEU A 558 20.88 4.11 22.93
C LEU A 558 21.40 2.97 22.04
N ARG A 559 20.68 2.66 20.96
CA ARG A 559 21.02 1.62 19.98
C ARG A 559 21.63 2.20 18.71
N GLU A 560 21.06 3.31 18.23
CA GLU A 560 21.51 3.98 17.02
C GLU A 560 21.77 5.47 17.25
N LEU A 561 22.91 5.93 16.76
CA LEU A 561 23.29 7.34 16.76
C LEU A 561 23.61 7.79 15.34
N PHE A 562 22.94 8.84 14.89
CA PHE A 562 23.25 9.55 13.66
C PHE A 562 23.89 10.89 14.04
N ALA A 563 25.15 11.10 13.68
CA ALA A 563 25.91 12.29 14.08
C ALA A 563 26.94 12.72 13.04
N ASP A 564 27.29 14.01 13.04
CA ASP A 564 28.35 14.51 12.17
C ASP A 564 29.74 14.00 12.59
N TYR A 565 30.66 13.90 11.63
CA TYR A 565 32.03 13.38 11.82
C TYR A 565 32.75 14.03 13.01
N HIS A 566 32.67 15.35 13.18
CA HIS A 566 33.36 16.05 14.27
C HIS A 566 32.78 15.70 15.65
N LEU A 567 31.48 15.45 15.75
CA LEU A 567 30.81 15.03 16.97
C LEU A 567 31.21 13.60 17.33
N ALA A 568 31.09 12.70 16.37
CA ALA A 568 31.49 11.30 16.54
C ALA A 568 32.96 11.19 16.97
N LEU A 569 33.88 11.95 16.35
CA LEU A 569 35.31 11.90 16.65
C LEU A 569 35.61 12.38 18.08
N LYS A 570 34.99 13.46 18.55
CA LYS A 570 35.21 13.97 19.90
C LYS A 570 34.59 13.08 20.98
N SER A 571 33.48 12.42 20.66
CA SER A 571 32.72 11.60 21.60
C SER A 571 33.05 10.10 21.52
N SER A 572 34.01 9.69 20.69
CA SER A 572 34.40 8.28 20.44
C SER A 572 34.54 7.47 21.74
N LYS A 573 35.31 8.00 22.70
CA LYS A 573 35.54 7.36 24.01
C LYS A 573 34.26 7.21 24.82
N ASN A 574 33.41 8.23 24.85
CA ASN A 574 32.15 8.18 25.59
C ASN A 574 31.14 7.24 24.91
N LEU A 575 31.08 7.19 23.58
CA LEU A 575 30.21 6.27 22.84
C LEU A 575 30.57 4.81 23.13
N VAL A 576 31.87 4.51 23.21
CA VAL A 576 32.38 3.17 23.50
C VAL A 576 32.15 2.78 24.97
N ILE A 577 32.40 3.68 25.92
CA ILE A 577 32.33 3.38 27.36
C ILE A 577 30.90 3.44 27.89
N CYS A 578 30.14 4.47 27.54
CA CYS A 578 28.86 4.78 28.18
C CYS A 578 27.66 4.11 27.46
N CYS A 579 27.72 3.96 26.13
CA CYS A 579 26.60 3.44 25.35
C CYS A 579 26.79 1.96 25.00
N LEU A 580 26.75 1.07 26.00
CA LEU A 580 27.00 -0.37 25.84
C LEU A 580 26.06 -1.06 24.84
N LYS A 581 24.84 -0.53 24.68
CA LYS A 581 23.83 -1.05 23.73
C LYS A 581 23.91 -0.44 22.34
N LEU A 582 24.80 0.54 22.12
CA LEU A 582 24.98 1.16 20.81
C LEU A 582 25.51 0.12 19.84
N CYS A 583 24.74 -0.18 18.81
CA CYS A 583 25.10 -1.11 17.74
C CYS A 583 25.35 -0.39 16.41
N ARG A 584 24.91 0.87 16.27
CA ARG A 584 25.05 1.64 15.03
C ARG A 584 25.48 3.08 15.25
N LEU A 585 26.46 3.52 14.47
CA LEU A 585 26.90 4.90 14.35
C LEU A 585 26.89 5.34 12.88
N ALA A 586 25.90 6.12 12.49
CA ALA A 586 25.81 6.67 11.15
C ALA A 586 26.44 8.06 11.11
N ILE A 587 27.53 8.20 10.36
CA ILE A 587 28.29 9.44 10.28
C ILE A 587 27.85 10.26 9.08
N SER A 588 27.60 11.54 9.27
CA SER A 588 27.39 12.56 8.22
C SER A 588 28.52 13.59 8.21
N ASP A 589 28.57 14.44 7.18
CA ASP A 589 29.42 15.64 7.18
C ASP A 589 28.83 16.75 6.29
N TYR A 590 29.10 18.00 6.65
CA TYR A 590 28.89 19.18 5.82
C TYR A 590 30.04 19.29 4.79
N GLY A 591 30.13 18.29 3.91
CA GLY A 591 31.21 18.15 2.92
C GLY A 591 31.61 16.71 2.66
N THR A 592 32.68 16.51 1.89
CA THR A 592 33.24 15.17 1.65
C THR A 592 34.19 14.79 2.79
N VAL A 593 33.82 13.81 3.61
CA VAL A 593 34.78 13.13 4.49
C VAL A 593 35.83 12.46 3.60
N SER A 594 37.08 12.86 3.73
CA SER A 594 38.15 12.22 2.95
C SER A 594 38.39 10.78 3.45
N SER A 595 38.81 9.88 2.55
CA SER A 595 39.18 8.51 2.93
C SER A 595 40.24 8.47 4.04
N GLU A 596 41.13 9.46 4.11
CA GLU A 596 42.12 9.58 5.17
C GLU A 596 41.48 9.89 6.54
N GLN A 597 40.46 10.75 6.59
CA GLN A 597 39.69 11.01 7.82
C GLN A 597 38.94 9.78 8.29
N VAL A 598 38.30 9.03 7.38
CA VAL A 598 37.63 7.76 7.73
C VAL A 598 38.63 6.76 8.32
N ASN A 599 39.81 6.60 7.71
CA ASN A 599 40.86 5.72 8.25
C ASN A 599 41.28 6.13 9.66
N VAL A 600 41.55 7.41 9.88
CA VAL A 600 41.95 7.94 11.19
C VAL A 600 40.86 7.70 12.23
N PHE A 601 39.60 7.96 11.88
CA PHE A 601 38.47 7.73 12.77
C PHE A 601 38.33 6.25 13.13
N LEU A 602 38.31 5.35 12.13
CA LEU A 602 38.17 3.92 12.37
C LEU A 602 39.30 3.36 13.22
N GLN A 603 40.55 3.75 12.96
CA GLN A 603 41.69 3.35 13.79
C GLN A 603 41.55 3.85 15.24
N HIS A 604 41.17 5.12 15.41
CA HIS A 604 40.97 5.69 16.74
C HIS A 604 39.82 5.02 17.50
N PHE A 605 38.70 4.76 16.81
CA PHE A 605 37.54 4.09 17.36
C PHE A 605 37.87 2.66 17.78
N LEU A 606 38.59 1.91 16.93
CA LEU A 606 39.06 0.56 17.21
C LEU A 606 39.97 0.50 18.45
N MET A 607 40.95 1.40 18.53
CA MET A 607 41.84 1.51 19.70
C MET A 607 41.07 1.74 20.99
N THR A 608 40.02 2.55 20.91
CA THR A 608 39.15 2.84 22.05
C THR A 608 38.34 1.61 22.45
N CYS A 609 37.82 0.85 21.48
CA CYS A 609 37.11 -0.40 21.73
C CYS A 609 37.99 -1.42 22.48
N ILE A 610 39.23 -1.63 22.01
CA ILE A 610 40.17 -2.58 22.64
C ILE A 610 40.42 -2.24 24.12
N GLN A 611 40.60 -0.96 24.42
CA GLN A 611 40.88 -0.51 25.79
C GLN A 611 39.71 -0.66 26.76
N CYS A 612 38.49 -0.88 26.26
CA CYS A 612 37.25 -0.83 27.04
C CYS A 612 36.51 -2.18 27.10
N ASP A 613 37.20 -3.29 26.82
CA ASP A 613 36.64 -4.66 26.85
C ASP A 613 35.38 -4.82 25.98
N PHE A 614 35.44 -4.26 24.76
CA PHE A 614 34.33 -4.18 23.79
C PHE A 614 33.86 -5.55 23.24
N HIS A 615 34.44 -6.64 23.72
CA HIS A 615 34.18 -8.03 23.29
C HIS A 615 32.78 -8.54 23.68
N GLN A 616 32.16 -7.96 24.71
CA GLN A 616 30.84 -8.40 25.22
C GLN A 616 29.63 -7.87 24.42
N ARG A 617 29.85 -7.05 23.38
CA ARG A 617 28.78 -6.53 22.52
C ARG A 617 28.39 -7.54 21.45
N ALA A 618 27.18 -7.44 20.89
CA ALA A 618 26.76 -8.32 19.82
C ALA A 618 27.43 -8.01 18.46
N TYR A 619 27.38 -6.73 18.05
CA TYR A 619 28.03 -6.22 16.85
C TYR A 619 28.08 -4.69 16.90
N PHE A 620 28.86 -4.07 16.01
CA PHE A 620 28.89 -2.62 15.87
C PHE A 620 29.08 -2.21 14.41
N ILE A 621 28.29 -1.25 13.91
CA ILE A 621 28.35 -0.79 12.52
C ILE A 621 28.59 0.70 12.49
N ILE A 622 29.49 1.11 11.60
CA ILE A 622 29.77 2.51 11.30
C ILE A 622 29.53 2.74 9.82
N SER A 623 28.71 3.73 9.47
CA SER A 623 28.51 4.14 8.08
C SER A 623 29.07 5.52 7.80
N PHE A 624 29.63 5.71 6.59
CA PHE A 624 30.22 6.95 6.12
C PHE A 624 29.71 7.31 4.72
N PRO A 625 29.49 8.61 4.40
CA PRO A 625 28.94 9.02 3.11
C PRO A 625 30.04 9.11 2.05
N GLY A 626 29.81 8.52 0.88
CA GLY A 626 30.57 8.79 -0.35
C GLY A 626 32.06 8.40 -0.34
N VAL A 627 32.50 7.58 0.61
CA VAL A 627 33.91 7.16 0.72
C VAL A 627 34.06 5.74 0.17
N ARG A 628 35.09 5.48 -0.64
CA ARG A 628 35.49 4.11 -0.99
C ARG A 628 35.96 3.34 0.24
N ILE A 629 36.12 2.04 0.12
CA ILE A 629 36.62 1.18 1.20
C ILE A 629 37.86 1.79 1.86
N PRO A 630 37.86 1.92 3.21
CA PRO A 630 38.99 2.49 3.94
C PRO A 630 40.27 1.67 3.72
N LYS A 631 41.43 2.34 3.76
CA LYS A 631 42.75 1.70 3.57
C LYS A 631 43.04 0.61 4.59
N LEU A 632 42.37 0.68 5.75
CA LEU A 632 42.43 -0.33 6.79
C LEU A 632 42.09 -1.75 6.27
N PHE A 633 41.35 -1.84 5.16
CA PHE A 633 40.89 -3.07 4.53
C PHE A 633 41.57 -3.34 3.17
N ASP A 634 42.67 -2.65 2.84
CA ASP A 634 43.30 -2.70 1.50
C ASP A 634 43.94 -4.05 1.14
N TYR A 635 44.12 -4.94 2.10
CA TYR A 635 44.78 -6.23 1.87
C TYR A 635 43.90 -7.25 1.11
N ASP A 636 42.58 -7.22 1.31
CA ASP A 636 41.62 -8.19 0.76
C ASP A 636 40.39 -7.47 0.14
N ARG A 637 40.60 -6.79 -1.00
CA ARG A 637 39.52 -6.08 -1.72
C ARG A 637 38.83 -6.98 -2.75
N PHE A 638 37.51 -7.07 -2.68
CA PHE A 638 36.67 -7.70 -3.70
C PHE A 638 35.89 -6.60 -4.44
N ILE A 639 36.01 -6.53 -5.76
CA ILE A 639 35.42 -5.48 -6.60
C ILE A 639 34.32 -6.10 -7.45
N ASN A 640 33.13 -5.49 -7.46
CA ASN A 640 31.96 -5.92 -8.23
C ASN A 640 31.54 -7.36 -7.94
N GLN A 641 31.65 -7.76 -6.67
CA GLN A 641 31.16 -9.05 -6.19
C GLN A 641 30.00 -8.80 -5.22
N ASN A 642 28.88 -9.50 -5.44
CA ASN A 642 27.70 -9.37 -4.57
C ASN A 642 27.77 -10.30 -3.36
N GLU A 643 28.54 -11.38 -3.47
CA GLU A 643 28.90 -12.31 -2.41
C GLU A 643 30.43 -12.41 -2.32
N ILE A 644 30.96 -12.67 -1.13
CA ILE A 644 32.40 -12.89 -0.94
C ILE A 644 32.66 -14.15 -0.12
N SER A 645 33.76 -14.83 -0.43
CA SER A 645 34.23 -16.01 0.30
C SER A 645 35.73 -15.88 0.52
N ILE A 646 36.17 -15.96 1.79
CA ILE A 646 37.57 -15.81 2.17
C ILE A 646 38.05 -17.08 2.87
N GLU A 647 39.11 -17.69 2.31
CA GLU A 647 39.80 -18.80 2.96
C GLU A 647 40.61 -18.31 4.16
N LEU A 648 40.24 -18.78 5.35
CA LEU A 648 40.94 -18.54 6.60
C LEU A 648 42.14 -19.48 6.72
N ASN A 649 43.28 -18.93 7.16
CA ASN A 649 44.49 -19.73 7.41
C ASN A 649 44.21 -20.81 8.47
N PRO A 650 44.68 -22.06 8.34
CA PRO A 650 44.46 -23.13 9.33
C PRO A 650 44.79 -22.82 10.81
N SER A 651 45.53 -21.75 11.09
CA SER A 651 45.83 -21.26 12.45
C SER A 651 45.33 -19.83 12.69
N TRP A 652 44.24 -19.44 12.03
CA TRP A 652 43.67 -18.09 12.13
C TRP A 652 43.21 -17.76 13.56
N TYR A 653 42.64 -18.72 14.28
CA TYR A 653 42.19 -18.50 15.63
C TYR A 653 43.33 -18.70 16.64
N THR A 654 43.57 -17.66 17.44
CA THR A 654 44.46 -17.69 18.60
C THR A 654 43.74 -17.08 19.80
N ASP A 655 44.31 -17.25 21.00
CA ASP A 655 43.86 -16.58 22.22
C ASP A 655 43.81 -15.04 22.12
N LYS A 656 44.47 -14.47 21.11
CA LYS A 656 44.51 -13.03 20.83
C LYS A 656 43.54 -12.57 19.76
N PHE A 657 42.83 -13.49 19.11
CA PHE A 657 41.88 -13.14 18.05
C PHE A 657 40.65 -12.47 18.66
N MET A 658 40.32 -11.30 18.14
CA MET A 658 39.27 -10.45 18.69
C MET A 658 37.95 -10.55 17.91
N GLY A 659 38.02 -10.60 16.59
CA GLY A 659 36.84 -10.53 15.73
C GLY A 659 37.16 -10.17 14.29
N PHE A 660 36.10 -10.06 13.49
CA PHE A 660 36.16 -9.73 12.07
C PHE A 660 35.69 -8.30 11.84
N TRP A 661 36.42 -7.55 11.02
CA TRP A 661 35.96 -6.30 10.43
C TRP A 661 35.58 -6.56 8.98
N ILE A 662 34.36 -6.18 8.61
CA ILE A 662 33.82 -6.31 7.25
C ILE A 662 33.37 -4.92 6.79
N SER A 663 33.92 -4.45 5.69
CA SER A 663 33.50 -3.22 5.04
C SER A 663 32.85 -3.52 3.70
N TYR A 664 31.74 -2.86 3.41
CA TYR A 664 31.04 -2.97 2.13
C TYR A 664 30.51 -1.61 1.70
N GLY A 665 30.47 -1.40 0.39
CA GLY A 665 29.97 -0.18 -0.22
C GLY A 665 30.85 0.32 -1.37
N PRO A 666 30.48 1.43 -2.02
CA PRO A 666 29.32 2.26 -1.71
C PRO A 666 27.98 1.57 -2.02
N THR A 667 26.95 1.76 -1.19
CA THR A 667 25.57 1.28 -1.42
C THR A 667 24.53 2.36 -1.11
N ARG A 668 23.34 2.28 -1.71
CA ARG A 668 22.20 3.18 -1.44
C ARG A 668 21.13 2.59 -0.52
N LEU A 669 21.22 1.30 -0.21
CA LEU A 669 20.22 0.60 0.58
C LEU A 669 20.86 0.14 1.90
N ASP A 670 20.19 0.41 3.02
CA ASP A 670 20.53 -0.27 4.28
C ASP A 670 20.15 -1.73 4.12
N ALA A 671 21.15 -2.59 4.18
CA ALA A 671 21.01 -4.01 3.90
C ALA A 671 21.60 -4.83 5.03
N GLY A 672 20.85 -5.86 5.44
CA GLY A 672 21.34 -6.80 6.43
C GLY A 672 22.65 -7.44 6.00
N LEU A 673 23.57 -7.63 6.95
CA LEU A 673 24.82 -8.35 6.70
C LEU A 673 24.64 -9.76 7.25
N GLU A 674 25.07 -10.79 6.53
CA GLU A 674 25.15 -12.16 7.08
C GLU A 674 26.60 -12.61 6.99
N ALA A 675 27.20 -13.00 8.12
CA ALA A 675 28.55 -13.52 8.15
C ALA A 675 28.51 -15.01 8.49
N THR A 676 29.06 -15.84 7.60
CA THR A 676 28.93 -17.30 7.66
C THR A 676 30.27 -18.01 7.74
N LEU A 677 30.53 -18.76 8.81
CA LEU A 677 31.72 -19.62 8.92
C LEU A 677 31.41 -21.03 8.39
N VAL A 678 32.26 -21.57 7.52
CA VAL A 678 32.10 -22.92 6.93
C VAL A 678 33.13 -23.90 7.49
N CYS A 679 32.66 -25.06 7.92
CA CYS A 679 33.51 -26.12 8.50
C CYS A 679 34.24 -26.92 7.41
N LYS A 680 35.54 -27.19 7.62
CA LYS A 680 36.39 -27.90 6.64
C LYS A 680 35.99 -29.36 6.44
N SER A 681 35.55 -30.03 7.51
CA SER A 681 35.19 -31.45 7.46
C SER A 681 33.77 -31.71 6.96
N ASP A 682 32.92 -30.68 6.97
CA ASP A 682 31.50 -30.79 6.66
C ASP A 682 30.99 -29.44 6.08
N PRO A 683 31.05 -29.25 4.75
CA PRO A 683 30.68 -27.99 4.10
C PRO A 683 29.20 -27.62 4.22
N GLU A 684 28.31 -28.59 4.48
CA GLU A 684 26.88 -28.35 4.77
C GLU A 684 26.70 -27.71 6.16
N ARG A 685 27.72 -27.81 7.02
CA ARG A 685 27.73 -27.20 8.35
C ARG A 685 28.24 -25.77 8.28
N LYS A 686 27.28 -24.86 8.10
CA LYS A 686 27.48 -23.41 8.07
C LYS A 686 27.04 -22.75 9.38
N TYR A 687 27.75 -21.73 9.82
CA TYR A 687 27.36 -20.88 10.94
C TYR A 687 27.18 -19.44 10.50
N SER A 688 25.92 -19.10 10.25
CA SER A 688 25.50 -17.77 9.89
C SER A 688 25.13 -16.94 11.10
N LEU A 689 25.59 -15.70 11.14
CA LEU A 689 25.02 -14.67 11.98
C LEU A 689 24.39 -13.61 11.07
N GLU A 690 23.07 -13.61 11.02
CA GLU A 690 22.29 -12.60 10.31
C GLU A 690 22.15 -11.34 11.15
N TYR A 691 22.46 -10.21 10.53
CA TYR A 691 22.24 -8.88 11.06
C TYR A 691 21.17 -8.21 10.20
N ASN A 692 19.90 -8.38 10.55
CA ASN A 692 18.80 -7.75 9.82
C ASN A 692 18.64 -6.28 10.25
N TYR A 693 18.70 -5.36 9.29
CA TYR A 693 18.44 -3.93 9.51
C TYR A 693 17.18 -3.51 8.74
N PHE A 694 16.27 -2.81 9.43
CA PHE A 694 15.20 -2.04 8.81
C PHE A 694 15.07 -0.72 9.56
N PRO A 695 15.68 0.38 9.09
CA PRO A 695 15.28 1.68 9.55
C PRO A 695 14.05 2.13 8.77
N GLU A 696 12.92 2.34 9.45
CA GLU A 696 11.81 3.15 8.94
C GLU A 696 12.22 4.63 8.71
N TYR A 697 13.42 5.04 9.18
CA TYR A 697 13.83 6.43 9.30
C TYR A 697 15.10 6.84 8.52
N SER A 698 15.74 5.97 7.75
CA SER A 698 16.96 6.35 6.98
C SER A 698 16.97 5.80 5.56
N ARG A 699 16.42 6.57 4.62
CA ARG A 699 16.90 6.53 3.23
C ARG A 699 18.01 7.56 3.11
N PHE A 700 19.26 7.12 2.98
CA PHE A 700 20.33 8.01 2.58
C PHE A 700 20.09 8.42 1.12
N GLU A 701 20.04 9.72 0.84
CA GLU A 701 19.95 10.22 -0.54
C GLU A 701 21.23 9.95 -1.36
N TYR A 702 22.33 9.59 -0.68
CA TYR A 702 23.66 9.42 -1.25
C TYR A 702 24.25 8.04 -0.90
N PRO A 703 25.14 7.49 -1.75
CA PRO A 703 25.81 6.22 -1.45
C PRO A 703 26.68 6.30 -0.19
N PHE A 704 26.71 5.25 0.61
CA PHE A 704 27.50 5.15 1.83
C PHE A 704 28.30 3.84 1.89
N THR A 705 29.37 3.85 2.67
CA THR A 705 30.18 2.67 2.98
C THR A 705 30.00 2.30 4.44
N CYS A 706 29.70 1.04 4.68
CA CYS A 706 29.55 0.45 6.00
C CYS A 706 30.84 -0.24 6.42
N CYS A 707 31.12 -0.21 7.71
CA CYS A 707 32.17 -0.98 8.39
C CYS A 707 31.53 -1.65 9.60
N ALA A 708 31.34 -2.96 9.52
CA ALA A 708 30.82 -3.78 10.61
C ALA A 708 31.97 -4.46 11.35
N TYR A 709 31.94 -4.36 12.68
CA TYR A 709 32.78 -5.15 13.58
C TYR A 709 31.95 -6.26 14.22
N ILE A 710 32.46 -7.48 14.10
CA ILE A 710 31.86 -8.70 14.59
C ILE A 710 32.81 -9.30 15.62
N PRO A 711 32.51 -9.17 16.92
CA PRO A 711 33.28 -9.83 17.97
C PRO A 711 33.24 -11.35 17.77
N PHE A 712 34.39 -11.99 17.89
CA PHE A 712 34.48 -13.44 17.70
C PHE A 712 33.61 -14.19 18.70
N GLU A 713 33.60 -13.77 19.96
CA GLU A 713 32.79 -14.40 21.00
C GLU A 713 31.30 -14.38 20.67
N THR A 714 30.77 -13.32 20.07
CA THR A 714 29.36 -13.28 19.67
C THR A 714 29.07 -14.25 18.55
N LEU A 715 29.88 -14.21 17.49
CA LEU A 715 29.75 -15.10 16.34
C LEU A 715 29.86 -16.57 16.79
N TRP A 716 30.80 -16.85 17.70
CA TRP A 716 31.06 -18.19 18.20
C TRP A 716 30.02 -18.66 19.22
N ASN A 717 29.55 -17.82 20.14
CA ASN A 717 28.57 -18.20 21.16
C ASN A 717 27.14 -18.29 20.60
N ALA A 718 26.78 -17.52 19.57
CA ALA A 718 25.50 -17.64 18.88
C ALA A 718 25.31 -19.02 18.21
N SER A 719 26.40 -19.77 18.00
CA SER A 719 26.39 -21.08 17.32
C SER A 719 25.92 -22.27 18.17
N ASP A 720 25.55 -22.06 19.44
CA ASP A 720 24.99 -23.10 20.33
C ASP A 720 25.86 -24.39 20.35
N ASN A 721 27.20 -24.21 20.33
CA ASN A 721 28.21 -25.21 19.99
C ASN A 721 28.27 -26.36 21.02
N LYS A 722 27.33 -27.30 20.94
CA LYS A 722 27.16 -28.46 21.83
C LYS A 722 28.21 -29.56 21.67
N GLU A 723 29.14 -29.45 20.71
CA GLU A 723 30.04 -30.56 20.31
C GLU A 723 31.55 -30.27 20.43
N GLY A 724 31.97 -29.12 20.99
CA GLY A 724 33.34 -28.91 21.46
C GLY A 724 34.46 -28.86 20.40
N ARG A 725 34.17 -28.42 19.16
CA ARG A 725 35.18 -28.27 18.09
C ARG A 725 35.98 -26.97 18.18
N ASN A 726 37.20 -26.97 17.64
CA ASN A 726 38.12 -25.83 17.70
C ASN A 726 37.74 -24.80 16.62
N PRO A 727 37.77 -23.47 16.89
CA PRO A 727 37.53 -22.47 15.84
C PRO A 727 38.39 -22.63 14.58
N ASN A 728 39.61 -23.14 14.72
CA ASN A 728 40.49 -23.44 13.58
C ASN A 728 39.99 -24.57 12.65
N ASP A 729 38.91 -25.29 13.00
CA ASP A 729 38.25 -26.26 12.12
C ASP A 729 37.40 -25.58 11.02
N TYR A 730 37.14 -24.28 11.15
CA TYR A 730 36.46 -23.45 10.16
C TYR A 730 37.50 -22.80 9.24
N TYR A 731 37.30 -22.94 7.93
CA TYR A 731 38.30 -22.56 6.93
C TYR A 731 37.83 -21.49 5.96
N MET A 732 36.54 -21.12 5.97
CA MET A 732 35.99 -20.13 5.06
C MET A 732 35.06 -19.19 5.82
N LEU A 733 35.16 -17.89 5.53
CA LEU A 733 34.16 -16.89 5.88
C LEU A 733 33.41 -16.49 4.60
N GLU A 734 32.12 -16.77 4.54
CA GLU A 734 31.21 -16.39 3.46
C GLU A 734 30.34 -15.21 3.90
N VAL A 735 30.14 -14.24 3.01
CA VAL A 735 29.10 -13.22 3.15
C VAL A 735 28.21 -13.34 1.90
N PRO A 736 26.96 -13.82 2.04
CA PRO A 736 26.09 -14.12 0.91
C PRO A 736 25.59 -12.85 0.22
N GLU A 737 24.97 -13.03 -0.95
CA GLU A 737 24.47 -11.93 -1.80
C GLU A 737 23.56 -10.98 -1.01
N VAL A 738 24.05 -9.77 -0.75
CA VAL A 738 23.30 -8.75 -0.01
C VAL A 738 22.33 -8.02 -0.94
N TYR A 739 22.78 -7.54 -2.12
CA TYR A 739 21.97 -6.96 -3.21
C TYR A 739 22.79 -6.88 -4.53
N ARG A 740 22.12 -6.72 -5.69
CA ARG A 740 22.78 -6.41 -6.97
C ARG A 740 23.04 -4.90 -7.10
N GLU A 741 24.26 -4.47 -6.81
CA GLU A 741 24.76 -3.13 -7.17
C GLU A 741 26.01 -3.24 -8.07
N GLU A 742 26.09 -2.39 -9.10
CA GLU A 742 27.12 -2.51 -10.16
C GLU A 742 28.56 -2.17 -9.71
N GLU A 743 28.73 -1.41 -8.61
CA GLU A 743 30.04 -0.94 -8.11
C GLU A 743 30.33 -1.36 -6.65
N LEU A 744 29.64 -2.38 -6.14
CA LEU A 744 29.83 -2.83 -4.75
C LEU A 744 31.25 -3.37 -4.54
N CYS A 745 31.94 -2.81 -3.56
CA CYS A 745 33.23 -3.31 -3.12
C CYS A 745 33.12 -3.90 -1.71
N TRP A 746 33.97 -4.88 -1.40
CA TRP A 746 34.14 -5.44 -0.07
C TRP A 746 35.58 -5.39 0.41
N GLY A 747 35.76 -5.34 1.73
CA GLY A 747 37.05 -5.43 2.39
C GLY A 747 36.91 -6.14 3.73
N ILE A 748 37.78 -7.10 4.02
CA ILE A 748 37.77 -7.85 5.28
C ILE A 748 39.11 -7.70 6.00
N ARG A 749 39.07 -7.70 7.33
CA ARG A 749 40.25 -7.68 8.20
C ARG A 749 40.00 -8.56 9.43
N LEU A 750 40.98 -9.38 9.78
CA LEU A 750 41.02 -10.15 11.03
C LEU A 750 41.77 -9.32 12.09
N GLU A 751 41.18 -9.13 13.27
CA GLU A 751 41.76 -8.28 14.31
C GLU A 751 42.35 -9.10 15.46
N TYR A 752 43.58 -8.77 15.89
CA TYR A 752 44.29 -9.42 16.99
C TYR A 752 44.87 -8.40 17.98
N GLU A 753 44.92 -8.78 19.27
CA GLU A 753 45.29 -7.90 20.39
C GLU A 753 46.66 -7.16 20.26
N LYS A 754 47.68 -7.79 19.66
CA LYS A 754 49.06 -7.22 19.58
C LYS A 754 49.31 -6.31 18.38
N GLU A 755 48.64 -6.54 17.25
CA GLU A 755 48.81 -5.74 16.03
C GLU A 755 48.19 -4.34 16.20
N ALA A 756 47.08 -4.26 16.94
CA ALA A 756 46.48 -2.99 17.32
C ALA A 756 47.41 -2.10 18.18
N MET A 757 48.23 -2.69 19.05
CA MET A 757 49.13 -1.93 19.93
C MET A 757 50.42 -1.42 19.24
N SER A 758 50.91 -2.08 18.18
CA SER A 758 52.11 -1.64 17.45
C SER A 758 51.85 -0.44 16.54
N ASP A 759 50.69 -0.40 15.89
CA ASP A 759 50.24 0.76 15.09
C ASP A 759 49.98 1.99 15.99
N ALA A 760 49.56 1.76 17.24
CA ALA A 760 49.27 2.80 18.22
C ALA A 760 50.48 3.66 18.65
N LYS A 761 51.68 3.05 18.79
CA LYS A 761 52.90 3.78 19.22
C LYS A 761 53.51 4.64 18.12
N SER A 762 53.37 4.22 16.86
CA SER A 762 53.90 4.90 15.67
C SER A 762 53.22 6.25 15.43
N LEU A 763 51.90 6.34 15.65
CA LEU A 763 51.09 7.50 15.27
C LEU A 763 50.81 8.51 16.39
N TRP A 764 50.85 8.12 17.66
CA TRP A 764 50.68 9.09 18.77
C TRP A 764 51.71 10.24 18.69
N CYS A 765 52.92 9.96 18.19
CA CYS A 765 53.93 10.98 17.91
C CYS A 765 53.66 11.84 16.66
N HIS A 766 52.85 11.37 15.70
CA HIS A 766 52.64 12.02 14.41
C HIS A 766 51.37 12.88 14.36
N VAL A 767 50.29 12.48 15.05
CA VAL A 767 48.97 13.15 15.01
C VAL A 767 48.89 14.37 15.93
N TRP A 768 49.49 14.31 17.13
CA TRP A 768 49.50 15.46 18.06
C TRP A 768 50.27 16.66 17.49
N ASN A 769 51.27 16.40 16.63
CA ASN A 769 52.10 17.44 16.03
C ASN A 769 51.50 18.14 14.80
N LYS A 770 50.36 17.68 14.23
CA LYS A 770 49.83 18.23 12.97
C LYS A 770 48.44 18.88 13.01
N ASN A 771 47.57 18.58 13.99
CA ASN A 771 46.14 18.98 13.91
C ASN A 771 45.62 19.81 15.09
N ILE A 772 46.27 20.94 15.40
CA ILE A 772 45.66 22.01 16.21
C ILE A 772 45.70 23.34 15.43
N PHE A 773 44.51 23.90 15.20
CA PHE A 773 44.19 25.21 14.60
C PHE A 773 44.52 25.45 13.11
N LYS A 774 43.59 25.08 12.23
CA LYS A 774 43.18 25.98 11.12
C LYS A 774 41.67 26.08 11.05
N ARG A 775 41.10 26.91 11.93
CA ARG A 775 39.80 27.57 11.69
C ARG A 775 39.94 28.36 10.37
N ARG A 776 39.23 27.96 9.31
CA ARG A 776 38.90 28.91 8.25
C ARG A 776 37.75 29.77 8.78
N LYS A 777 38.11 30.94 9.32
CA LYS A 777 37.22 32.10 9.26
C LYS A 777 37.14 32.51 7.80
N THR A 778 35.96 32.40 7.21
CA THR A 778 35.31 33.37 6.32
C THR A 778 33.91 32.87 6.07
#